data_AF-A0A5J4ZG27-F1
#
_entry.id   AF-A0A5J4ZG27-F1
#
_cell.length_a   1.000
_cell.length_b   1.000
_cell.length_c   1.000
_cell.angle_alpha   90.00
_cell.angle_beta   90.00
_cell.angle_gamma   90.00
#
_symmetry.space_group_name_H-M   'P 1'
#
loop_
_entity.id
_entity.type
_entity.pdbx_description
1 polymer ?
#
loop_
_entity_poly.entity_id
_entity_poly.type
_entity_poly.pdbx_seq_one_letter_code
_entity_poly.pdbx_strand_id
1 'polypeptide(L)'
;MPNCNHLQVVSKDDGGEIKWVQTEVDLDNHVIVPDLDPNMDSADKFVEDYVSNLTKTTIDISKPMWDFHHLNVKTSEAHAVSVLRVHHSIGDGTSLMALLLTCTRKASHPDQPLQPPISVTKKSNSNRFWSAPWLVWNTITGVFMFLSTALFLKDTETPLKGPPGVEFSPRRIIHRTVSLDDIKLVKNRMNTTVNDVVVGVAQAGLSRYLNGRYGETKKDEVDVKKKNYLPKSIYFRAILFFNIRPYMGIHADTRKKGSDQVRLGNKIGYVLYPFTIAIRDNPLDYVHESKAIMDRKKASHEATHTFFFSQAVLKFFGIILLSICTVKLSGTQYVLQYSQTKDHVVTIILSAVYTTGWVGMGFSRNGMMLNSSAMVGWINKEGEARIKQYHLRGFESLQVIPDRGELPLTNVPAVVVLRGATIYMAFQLKFAARLTHQPMLLAFASRYPTKHSHLHEHDDKTNFVFDFSSGSGSVSAAPADNSVHMKKTHGVLGLLGWGLVLPYGAIAARYLKHQDPLWYYLHIVIQFVGFLIALAAVVVGVELYRKLHANVPAHRGIGIFVLVLSILQILAFFVRPNKDSKIRKYWNWYHHWVGRIALFFGAVNIVLGIQIGGAGNDWKIGYGFLLATVLITTIVLEVLSAMRRSQKVPPPAFQMNQLQNNIFGDAKRFSPAPNDTLL
;
A
#
# COMPACT_ATOMS: atom_id res chain seq x y z
N MET A 1 24.20 2.95 14.71
CA MET A 1 23.17 2.61 13.69
C MET A 1 23.74 2.84 12.31
N PRO A 2 23.31 2.12 11.26
CA PRO A 2 23.56 2.60 9.91
C PRO A 2 22.78 3.91 9.75
N ASN A 3 23.46 5.01 9.43
CA ASN A 3 22.90 6.27 8.94
C ASN A 3 22.63 7.45 9.89
N CYS A 4 22.83 7.36 11.21
CA CYS A 4 22.74 8.57 12.07
C CYS A 4 23.88 9.58 11.81
N ASN A 5 25.01 9.08 11.30
CA ASN A 5 26.15 9.84 10.80
C ASN A 5 26.26 9.72 9.27
N HIS A 6 25.16 9.47 8.56
CA HIS A 6 25.17 9.43 7.09
C HIS A 6 24.18 10.43 6.53
N LEU A 7 24.60 11.08 5.45
CA LEU A 7 23.81 11.98 4.64
C LEU A 7 23.26 11.21 3.43
N GLN A 8 22.05 11.54 2.99
CA GLN A 8 21.58 11.08 1.68
C GLN A 8 22.18 11.95 0.58
N VAL A 9 22.96 11.35 -0.30
CA VAL A 9 23.57 12.00 -1.46
C VAL A 9 23.27 11.21 -2.73
N VAL A 10 23.16 11.94 -3.82
CA VAL A 10 22.90 11.37 -5.14
C VAL A 10 24.22 10.83 -5.71
N SER A 11 24.28 9.52 -6.01
CA SER A 11 25.44 8.87 -6.63
C SER A 11 25.73 9.50 -7.99
N LYS A 12 26.98 9.92 -8.21
CA LYS A 12 27.44 10.48 -9.49
C LYS A 12 27.61 9.40 -10.57
N ASP A 13 27.89 8.16 -10.17
CA ASP A 13 28.30 7.07 -11.07
C ASP A 13 27.15 6.13 -11.46
N ASP A 14 26.06 6.09 -10.69
CA ASP A 14 24.93 5.15 -10.89
C ASP A 14 23.64 5.84 -11.35
N GLY A 15 23.76 6.83 -12.23
CA GLY A 15 22.57 7.42 -12.87
C GLY A 15 21.60 8.17 -11.93
N GLY A 16 22.08 8.67 -10.79
CA GLY A 16 21.28 9.50 -9.89
C GLY A 16 20.56 8.75 -8.76
N GLU A 17 20.94 7.52 -8.44
CA GLU A 17 20.42 6.82 -7.25
C GLU A 17 20.83 7.51 -5.94
N ILE A 18 19.90 7.63 -4.99
CA ILE A 18 20.15 8.17 -3.65
C ILE A 18 20.89 7.11 -2.81
N LYS A 19 22.06 7.46 -2.29
CA LYS A 19 22.88 6.63 -1.41
C LYS A 19 23.13 7.32 -0.08
N TRP A 20 23.34 6.51 0.95
CA TRP A 20 23.79 6.99 2.25
C TRP A 20 25.32 7.08 2.24
N VAL A 21 25.87 8.26 2.51
CA VAL A 21 27.32 8.48 2.63
C VAL A 21 27.62 8.99 4.03
N GLN A 22 28.60 8.36 4.67
CA GLN A 22 29.05 8.77 5.99
C GLN A 22 29.54 10.23 5.95
N THR A 23 29.10 11.03 6.92
CA THR A 23 29.42 12.45 7.03
C THR A 23 29.78 12.80 8.48
N GLU A 24 30.52 13.88 8.65
CA GLU A 24 30.79 14.47 9.97
C GLU A 24 29.53 15.18 10.46
N VAL A 25 29.22 15.00 11.74
CA VAL A 25 27.98 15.53 12.33
C VAL A 25 28.32 16.76 13.15
N ASP A 26 27.82 17.92 12.72
CA ASP A 26 27.88 19.15 13.50
C ASP A 26 26.74 19.19 14.52
N LEU A 27 27.06 18.98 15.80
CA LEU A 27 26.08 18.87 16.88
C LEU A 27 25.28 20.15 17.11
N ASP A 28 25.85 21.32 16.81
CA ASP A 28 25.16 22.61 17.02
C ASP A 28 23.97 22.77 16.07
N ASN A 29 24.03 22.10 14.91
CA ASN A 29 22.92 22.03 13.96
C ASN A 29 21.83 21.01 14.34
N HIS A 30 22.10 20.10 15.28
CA HIS A 30 21.18 19.01 15.64
C HIS A 30 20.63 19.14 17.05
N VAL A 31 21.35 19.75 17.98
CA VAL A 31 20.95 19.91 19.38
C VAL A 31 20.40 21.32 19.59
N ILE A 32 19.10 21.40 19.86
CA ILE A 32 18.37 22.65 19.98
C ILE A 32 17.95 22.83 21.44
N VAL A 33 18.47 23.86 22.07
CA VAL A 33 18.10 24.26 23.43
C VAL A 33 17.40 25.63 23.33
N PRO A 34 16.06 25.66 23.21
CA PRO A 34 15.34 26.93 23.12
C PRO A 34 15.42 27.67 24.46
N ASP A 35 15.50 29.00 24.39
CA ASP A 35 15.30 29.86 25.55
C ASP A 35 13.81 29.88 25.91
N LEU A 36 13.49 29.58 27.17
CA LEU A 36 12.13 29.33 27.63
C LEU A 36 11.71 30.41 28.62
N ASP A 37 10.50 30.94 28.46
CA ASP A 37 9.93 31.88 29.42
C ASP A 37 9.67 31.18 30.78
N PRO A 38 10.34 31.59 31.87
CA PRO A 38 10.14 30.98 33.18
C PRO A 38 8.75 31.23 33.77
N ASN A 39 7.97 32.20 33.24
CA ASN A 39 6.66 32.60 33.75
C ASN A 39 5.49 32.07 32.91
N MET A 40 5.68 30.99 32.14
CA MET A 40 4.64 30.44 31.27
C MET A 40 3.41 29.91 32.05
N ASP A 41 2.20 30.16 31.52
CA ASP A 41 0.93 29.77 32.15
C ASP A 41 0.79 28.26 32.40
N SER A 42 1.33 27.44 31.49
CA SER A 42 1.26 25.98 31.58
C SER A 42 2.39 25.30 30.80
N ALA A 43 3.32 24.70 31.53
CA ALA A 43 4.42 23.89 30.97
C ALA A 43 3.93 22.73 30.09
N ASP A 44 2.89 21.99 30.51
CA ASP A 44 2.39 20.85 29.75
C ASP A 44 1.83 21.27 28.38
N LYS A 45 0.97 22.30 28.37
CA LYS A 45 0.45 22.91 27.14
C LYS A 45 1.56 23.47 26.25
N PHE A 46 2.57 24.13 26.82
CA PHE A 46 3.73 24.60 26.06
C PHE A 46 4.41 23.46 25.31
N VAL A 47 4.68 22.33 26.00
CA VAL A 47 5.30 21.15 25.37
C VAL A 47 4.41 20.57 24.26
N GLU A 48 3.08 20.47 24.48
CA GLU A 48 2.13 20.02 23.45
C GLU A 48 2.17 20.91 22.20
N ASP A 49 2.15 22.24 22.39
CA ASP A 49 2.16 23.22 21.31
C ASP A 49 3.53 23.24 20.59
N TYR A 50 4.63 23.09 21.33
CA TYR A 50 5.98 22.99 20.78
C TYR A 50 6.11 21.77 19.86
N VAL A 51 5.72 20.60 20.35
CA VAL A 51 5.75 19.35 19.57
C VAL A 51 4.79 19.43 18.37
N SER A 52 3.61 20.03 18.53
CA SER A 52 2.68 20.28 17.42
C SER A 52 3.31 21.17 16.34
N ASN A 53 4.02 22.24 16.73
CA ASN A 53 4.71 23.11 15.79
C ASN A 53 5.85 22.39 15.04
N LEU A 54 6.56 21.47 15.70
CA LEU A 54 7.54 20.63 15.02
C LEU A 54 6.94 19.73 13.94
N THR A 55 5.63 19.41 14.00
CA THR A 55 4.97 18.66 12.90
C THR A 55 4.70 19.50 11.66
N LYS A 56 4.79 20.84 11.77
CA LYS A 56 4.57 21.78 10.66
C LYS A 56 5.85 22.04 9.85
N THR A 57 7.01 21.63 10.36
CA THR A 57 8.31 21.88 9.71
C THR A 57 8.92 20.58 9.20
N THR A 58 9.68 20.64 8.11
CA THR A 58 10.42 19.49 7.59
C THR A 58 11.83 19.44 8.17
N ILE A 59 12.38 18.24 8.32
CA ILE A 59 13.80 18.07 8.65
C ILE A 59 14.62 18.44 7.41
N ASP A 60 15.70 19.20 7.61
CA ASP A 60 16.64 19.54 6.56
C ASP A 60 17.38 18.28 6.09
N ILE A 61 17.30 18.02 4.79
CA ILE A 61 17.91 16.86 4.13
C ILE A 61 19.39 17.08 3.77
N SER A 62 19.90 18.31 3.94
CA SER A 62 21.32 18.65 3.72
C SER A 62 22.23 18.14 4.84
N LYS A 63 21.64 17.75 5.96
CA LYS A 63 22.30 17.17 7.13
C LYS A 63 21.70 15.80 7.47
N PRO A 64 22.36 14.98 8.31
CA PRO A 64 21.77 13.75 8.82
C PRO A 64 20.37 14.00 9.41
N MET A 65 19.34 13.31 8.92
CA MET A 65 17.96 13.76 9.10
C MET A 65 17.35 13.44 10.49
N TRP A 66 17.89 14.06 11.52
CA TRP A 66 17.38 14.04 12.89
C TRP A 66 17.68 15.35 13.61
N ASP A 67 16.89 15.69 14.62
CA ASP A 67 17.18 16.78 15.55
C ASP A 67 16.70 16.42 16.96
N PHE A 68 17.36 17.01 17.94
CA PHE A 68 17.15 16.77 19.37
C PHE A 68 16.90 18.09 20.06
N HIS A 69 15.72 18.23 20.65
CA HIS A 69 15.32 19.42 21.37
C HIS A 69 15.34 19.13 22.86
N HIS A 70 16.06 19.93 23.64
CA HIS A 70 16.05 19.84 25.10
C HIS A 70 15.27 21.01 25.68
N LEU A 71 14.06 20.71 26.18
CA LEU A 71 13.17 21.67 26.81
C LEU A 71 13.39 21.59 28.31
N ASN A 72 14.15 22.55 28.85
CA ASN A 72 14.42 22.64 30.28
C ASN A 72 13.22 23.26 31.02
N VAL A 73 12.09 22.55 30.99
CA VAL A 73 10.83 22.95 31.63
C VAL A 73 10.30 21.80 32.48
N LYS A 74 9.89 22.12 33.72
CA LYS A 74 9.25 21.17 34.62
C LYS A 74 7.77 21.05 34.26
N THR A 75 7.36 19.88 33.82
CA THR A 75 5.97 19.54 33.53
C THR A 75 5.32 18.82 34.71
N SER A 76 4.04 18.48 34.58
CA SER A 76 3.34 17.66 35.58
C SER A 76 3.96 16.27 35.79
N GLU A 77 4.61 15.70 34.76
CA GLU A 77 5.15 14.33 34.78
C GLU A 77 6.69 14.26 34.78
N ALA A 78 7.41 15.34 34.45
CA ALA A 78 8.86 15.32 34.28
C ALA A 78 9.56 16.61 34.73
N HIS A 79 10.82 16.49 35.16
CA HIS A 79 11.64 17.65 35.54
C HIS A 79 12.20 18.43 34.34
N ALA A 80 12.34 17.77 33.20
CA ALA A 80 12.72 18.34 31.91
C ALA A 80 12.18 17.42 30.80
N VAL A 81 12.00 17.95 29.60
CA VAL A 81 11.47 17.20 28.46
C VAL A 81 12.46 17.24 27.30
N SER A 82 12.70 16.09 26.68
CA SER A 82 13.49 16.00 25.45
C SER A 82 12.65 15.46 24.30
N VAL A 83 12.76 16.10 23.14
CA VAL A 83 12.06 15.72 21.91
C VAL A 83 13.08 15.32 20.87
N LEU A 84 13.06 14.05 20.46
CA LEU A 84 13.88 13.54 19.37
C LEU A 84 13.01 13.38 18.12
N ARG A 85 13.32 14.13 17.06
CA ARG A 85 12.67 14.02 15.75
C ARG A 85 13.63 13.32 14.79
N VAL A 86 13.13 12.33 14.05
CA VAL A 86 13.94 11.56 13.10
C VAL A 86 13.13 11.33 11.83
N HIS A 87 13.73 11.52 10.66
CA HIS A 87 13.09 11.19 9.40
C HIS A 87 12.95 9.66 9.22
N HIS A 88 11.79 9.20 8.76
CA HIS A 88 11.46 7.77 8.70
C HIS A 88 12.35 6.96 7.73
N SER A 89 13.08 7.61 6.82
CA SER A 89 14.07 6.91 5.97
C SER A 89 15.27 6.35 6.76
N ILE A 90 15.55 6.88 7.95
CA ILE A 90 16.64 6.41 8.83
C ILE A 90 16.28 5.06 9.45
N GLY A 91 15.02 4.86 9.84
CA GLY A 91 14.58 3.61 10.41
C GLY A 91 13.13 3.63 10.85
N ASP A 92 12.61 2.45 11.13
CA ASP A 92 11.26 2.28 11.63
C ASP A 92 11.20 2.42 13.16
N GLY A 93 9.99 2.48 13.74
CA GLY A 93 9.82 2.69 15.17
C GLY A 93 10.57 1.66 16.05
N THR A 94 10.68 0.40 15.61
CA THR A 94 11.47 -0.60 16.33
C THR A 94 12.97 -0.29 16.27
N SER A 95 13.47 0.11 15.11
CA SER A 95 14.85 0.54 14.95
C SER A 95 15.14 1.74 15.87
N LEU A 96 14.28 2.76 15.85
CA LEU A 96 14.46 3.97 16.67
C LEU A 96 14.42 3.70 18.17
N MET A 97 13.53 2.82 18.63
CA MET A 97 13.52 2.41 20.04
C MET A 97 14.76 1.60 20.42
N ALA A 98 15.25 0.74 19.53
CA ALA A 98 16.52 0.04 19.77
C ALA A 98 17.69 1.04 19.86
N LEU A 99 17.72 2.07 19.01
CA LEU A 99 18.70 3.16 19.10
C LEU A 99 18.62 3.86 20.45
N LEU A 100 17.44 4.31 20.85
CA LEU A 100 17.22 5.01 22.11
C LEU A 100 17.71 4.17 23.31
N LEU A 101 17.39 2.87 23.33
CA LEU A 101 17.85 1.97 24.39
C LEU A 101 19.38 1.79 24.36
N THR A 102 19.99 1.62 23.19
CA THR A 102 21.46 1.51 23.12
C THR A 102 22.20 2.78 23.51
N CYS A 103 21.57 3.95 23.37
CA CYS A 103 22.11 5.25 23.75
C CYS A 103 21.81 5.61 25.22
N THR A 104 20.99 4.83 25.92
CA THR A 104 20.61 5.08 27.31
C THR A 104 21.20 4.01 28.23
N ARG A 105 21.47 4.40 29.48
CA ARG A 105 22.05 3.52 30.50
C ARG A 105 21.17 3.54 31.73
N LYS A 106 21.19 2.45 32.51
CA LYS A 106 20.50 2.46 33.81
C LYS A 106 21.22 3.40 34.75
N ALA A 107 20.50 4.29 35.43
CA ALA A 107 21.08 5.15 36.45
C ALA A 107 21.79 4.34 37.57
N SER A 108 21.28 3.14 37.88
CA SER A 108 21.92 2.23 38.85
C SER A 108 23.15 1.49 38.32
N HIS A 109 23.35 1.44 37.00
CA HIS A 109 24.45 0.72 36.34
C HIS A 109 24.95 1.53 35.12
N PRO A 110 25.68 2.63 35.35
CA PRO A 110 26.06 3.60 34.31
C PRO A 110 27.07 3.07 33.29
N ASP A 111 27.64 1.89 33.49
CA ASP A 111 28.57 1.25 32.56
C ASP A 111 27.89 0.30 31.56
N GLN A 112 26.59 0.03 31.76
CA GLN A 112 25.83 -0.92 30.94
C GLN A 112 24.74 -0.21 30.13
N PRO A 113 24.89 -0.14 28.79
CA PRO A 113 23.81 0.28 27.90
C PRO A 113 22.58 -0.61 28.08
N LEU A 114 21.39 -0.01 27.98
CA LEU A 114 20.16 -0.78 27.96
C LEU A 114 20.12 -1.65 26.71
N GLN A 115 19.95 -2.95 26.91
CA GLN A 115 19.76 -3.87 25.80
C GLN A 115 18.30 -3.79 25.32
N PRO A 116 18.05 -3.75 23.99
CA PRO A 116 16.70 -3.81 23.47
C PRO A 116 16.02 -5.12 23.93
N PRO A 117 14.74 -5.08 24.34
CA PRO A 117 14.04 -6.27 24.81
C PRO A 117 13.92 -7.29 23.69
N ILE A 118 14.66 -8.39 23.80
CA ILE A 118 14.56 -9.54 22.90
C ILE A 118 13.38 -10.38 23.40
N SER A 119 12.24 -10.32 22.70
CA SER A 119 11.01 -10.99 23.11
C SER A 119 11.09 -12.51 22.99
N VAL A 120 11.54 -13.23 24.03
CA VAL A 120 11.61 -14.71 24.05
C VAL A 120 10.24 -15.32 23.75
N THR A 121 10.04 -15.79 22.51
CA THR A 121 8.94 -16.70 22.23
C THR A 121 9.33 -18.08 22.72
N LYS A 122 8.65 -18.55 23.78
CA LYS A 122 8.59 -19.98 24.09
C LYS A 122 8.16 -20.71 22.81
N LYS A 123 8.95 -21.69 22.36
CA LYS A 123 8.54 -22.62 21.30
C LYS A 123 7.21 -23.25 21.73
N SER A 124 6.10 -22.75 21.20
CA SER A 124 4.80 -23.37 21.38
C SER A 124 4.79 -24.66 20.57
N ASN A 125 4.73 -25.78 21.27
CA ASN A 125 4.65 -27.12 20.71
C ASN A 125 3.20 -27.41 20.30
N SER A 126 2.62 -26.59 19.42
CA SER A 126 1.25 -26.82 18.93
C SER A 126 1.29 -27.56 17.60
N ASN A 127 0.53 -28.66 17.51
CA ASN A 127 0.33 -29.51 16.33
C ASN A 127 0.25 -28.73 15.01
N ARG A 128 1.39 -28.68 14.32
CA ARG A 128 1.63 -27.91 13.08
C ARG A 128 0.73 -28.33 11.89
N PHE A 129 0.10 -29.51 11.99
CA PHE A 129 -0.75 -30.10 10.95
C PHE A 129 -2.14 -29.46 10.85
N TRP A 130 -2.78 -29.06 11.96
CA TRP A 130 -4.12 -28.46 11.96
C TRP A 130 -4.10 -26.93 11.84
N SER A 131 -2.95 -26.29 12.10
CA SER A 131 -2.78 -24.83 11.99
C SER A 131 -2.63 -24.33 10.55
N ALA A 132 -2.18 -25.18 9.61
CA ALA A 132 -1.88 -24.76 8.24
C ALA A 132 -3.13 -24.33 7.43
N PRO A 133 -4.25 -25.09 7.42
CA PRO A 133 -5.45 -24.65 6.70
C PRO A 133 -6.04 -23.34 7.25
N TRP A 134 -5.99 -23.16 8.58
CA TRP A 134 -6.50 -21.96 9.24
C TRP A 134 -5.63 -20.74 8.93
N LEU A 135 -4.30 -20.90 8.93
CA LEU A 135 -3.34 -19.88 8.51
C LEU A 135 -3.55 -19.45 7.05
N VAL A 136 -3.76 -20.41 6.15
CA VAL A 136 -4.04 -20.14 4.72
C VAL A 136 -5.36 -19.39 4.57
N TRP A 137 -6.43 -19.83 5.23
CA TRP A 137 -7.73 -19.18 5.20
C TRP A 137 -7.68 -17.73 5.72
N ASN A 138 -7.02 -17.52 6.87
CA ASN A 138 -6.84 -16.18 7.42
C ASN A 138 -6.02 -15.28 6.49
N THR A 139 -5.01 -15.83 5.82
CA THR A 139 -4.19 -15.08 4.84
C THR A 139 -5.02 -14.69 3.63
N ILE A 140 -5.77 -15.61 3.04
CA ILE A 140 -6.64 -15.34 1.88
C ILE A 140 -7.68 -14.27 2.25
N THR A 141 -8.36 -14.44 3.40
CA THR A 141 -9.37 -13.47 3.85
C THR A 141 -8.76 -12.10 4.15
N GLY A 142 -7.57 -12.03 4.76
CA GLY A 142 -6.85 -10.79 5.00
C GLY A 142 -6.46 -10.06 3.72
N VAL A 143 -5.83 -10.75 2.77
CA VAL A 143 -5.43 -10.17 1.48
C VAL A 143 -6.64 -9.75 0.65
N PHE A 144 -7.70 -10.56 0.62
CA PHE A 144 -8.94 -10.21 -0.05
C PHE A 144 -9.55 -8.94 0.54
N MET A 145 -9.73 -8.88 1.87
CA MET A 145 -10.27 -7.70 2.53
C MET A 145 -9.39 -6.46 2.32
N PHE A 146 -8.07 -6.63 2.27
CA PHE A 146 -7.13 -5.55 1.95
C PHE A 146 -7.38 -5.00 0.54
N LEU A 147 -7.40 -5.85 -0.48
CA LEU A 147 -7.63 -5.45 -1.86
C LEU A 147 -9.03 -4.86 -2.03
N SER A 148 -10.07 -5.46 -1.44
CA SER A 148 -11.42 -4.92 -1.45
C SER A 148 -11.49 -3.55 -0.79
N THR A 149 -10.75 -3.31 0.30
CA THR A 149 -10.64 -2.00 0.95
C THR A 149 -9.97 -0.96 0.07
N ALA A 150 -8.86 -1.32 -0.56
CA ALA A 150 -8.12 -0.42 -1.44
C ALA A 150 -8.95 0.00 -2.66
N LEU A 151 -9.75 -0.93 -3.22
CA LEU A 151 -10.45 -0.73 -4.48
C LEU A 151 -11.89 -0.22 -4.31
N PHE A 152 -12.64 -0.71 -3.31
CA PHE A 152 -14.11 -0.56 -3.30
C PHE A 152 -14.72 -0.21 -1.92
N LEU A 153 -14.27 -0.85 -0.84
CA LEU A 153 -14.94 -0.76 0.47
C LEU A 153 -14.56 0.53 1.20
N LYS A 154 -15.54 1.41 1.40
CA LYS A 154 -15.39 2.64 2.19
C LYS A 154 -15.88 2.43 3.64
N ASP A 155 -15.23 3.10 4.59
CA ASP A 155 -15.72 3.17 5.97
C ASP A 155 -16.95 4.06 6.07
N THR A 156 -17.78 3.79 7.07
CA THR A 156 -18.96 4.59 7.41
C THR A 156 -18.54 6.05 7.63
N GLU A 157 -19.34 7.00 7.15
CA GLU A 157 -19.14 8.41 7.47
C GLU A 157 -19.35 8.61 8.99
N THR A 158 -18.32 9.10 9.68
CA THR A 158 -18.35 9.37 11.12
C THR A 158 -17.86 10.78 11.39
N PRO A 159 -18.18 11.38 12.55
CA PRO A 159 -17.64 12.70 12.95
C PRO A 159 -16.11 12.80 12.97
N LEU A 160 -15.39 11.67 12.90
CA LEU A 160 -13.93 11.61 12.85
C LEU A 160 -13.37 11.74 11.43
N LYS A 161 -14.20 11.53 10.40
CA LYS A 161 -13.76 11.53 9.01
C LYS A 161 -13.68 12.97 8.50
N GLY A 162 -12.46 13.43 8.26
CA GLY A 162 -12.20 14.77 7.74
C GLY A 162 -12.38 14.87 6.22
N PRO A 163 -12.55 16.08 5.67
CA PRO A 163 -12.59 16.31 4.24
C PRO A 163 -11.22 16.04 3.59
N PRO A 164 -11.16 15.81 2.27
CA PRO A 164 -9.89 15.73 1.54
C PRO A 164 -9.02 16.96 1.81
N GLY A 165 -7.73 16.77 2.11
CA GLY A 165 -6.80 17.86 2.43
C GLY A 165 -6.55 18.05 3.93
N VAL A 166 -7.36 17.42 4.81
CA VAL A 166 -7.13 17.44 6.27
C VAL A 166 -5.78 16.84 6.68
N GLU A 167 -5.18 16.00 5.84
CA GLU A 167 -3.84 15.43 6.05
C GLU A 167 -2.72 16.47 6.14
N PHE A 168 -2.93 17.67 5.58
CA PHE A 168 -2.00 18.80 5.59
C PHE A 168 -2.30 19.79 6.72
N SER A 169 -3.40 19.58 7.44
CA SER A 169 -3.73 20.39 8.60
C SER A 169 -2.70 20.16 9.72
N PRO A 170 -2.39 21.19 10.52
CA PRO A 170 -1.55 21.06 11.70
C PRO A 170 -2.00 19.90 12.60
N ARG A 171 -1.05 19.05 12.99
CA ARG A 171 -1.32 17.91 13.86
C ARG A 171 -1.22 18.35 15.31
N ARG A 172 -2.21 18.02 16.12
CA ARG A 172 -2.14 18.15 17.58
C ARG A 172 -1.67 16.82 18.16
N ILE A 173 -0.63 16.85 18.98
CA ILE A 173 -0.11 15.67 19.69
C ILE A 173 -0.43 15.84 21.17
N ILE A 174 -1.18 14.89 21.71
CA ILE A 174 -1.55 14.82 23.13
C ILE A 174 -1.04 13.49 23.66
N HIS A 175 -0.44 13.51 24.85
CA HIS A 175 0.05 12.31 25.53
C HIS A 175 -0.58 12.19 26.92
N ARG A 176 -0.70 10.94 27.39
CA ARG A 176 -1.15 10.60 28.74
C ARG A 176 -0.41 9.36 29.21
N THR A 177 0.02 9.38 30.47
CA THR A 177 0.66 8.24 31.11
C THR A 177 -0.37 7.39 31.85
N VAL A 178 -0.25 6.07 31.73
CA VAL A 178 -1.14 5.09 32.38
C VAL A 178 -0.31 4.03 33.10
N SER A 179 -0.83 3.51 34.22
CA SER A 179 -0.16 2.48 35.02
C SER A 179 0.01 1.18 34.22
N LEU A 180 1.26 0.76 34.02
CA LEU A 180 1.55 -0.52 33.39
C LEU A 180 1.12 -1.71 34.26
N ASP A 181 1.08 -1.52 35.58
CA ASP A 181 0.68 -2.58 36.51
C ASP A 181 -0.81 -2.87 36.42
N ASP A 182 -1.64 -1.84 36.23
CA ASP A 182 -3.07 -2.00 35.96
C ASP A 182 -3.32 -2.75 34.65
N ILE A 183 -2.56 -2.41 33.59
CA ILE A 183 -2.64 -3.10 32.30
C ILE A 183 -2.21 -4.58 32.45
N LYS A 184 -1.14 -4.84 33.21
CA LYS A 184 -0.67 -6.21 33.49
C LYS A 184 -1.69 -7.00 34.32
N LEU A 185 -2.37 -6.36 35.27
CA LEU A 185 -3.43 -7.00 36.06
C LEU A 185 -4.56 -7.51 35.16
N VAL A 186 -5.08 -6.65 34.27
CA VAL A 186 -6.12 -7.04 33.29
C VAL A 186 -5.60 -8.13 32.36
N LYS A 187 -4.39 -7.94 31.80
CA LYS A 187 -3.74 -8.93 30.93
C LYS A 187 -3.70 -10.32 31.60
N ASN A 188 -3.22 -10.39 32.83
CA ASN A 188 -3.05 -11.65 33.55
C ASN A 188 -4.42 -12.28 33.88
N ARG A 189 -5.41 -11.47 34.29
CA ARG A 189 -6.74 -11.96 34.62
C ARG A 189 -7.49 -12.50 33.39
N MET A 190 -7.23 -11.93 32.23
CA MET A 190 -7.90 -12.24 30.96
C MET A 190 -7.11 -13.21 30.06
N ASN A 191 -5.92 -13.65 30.49
CA ASN A 191 -4.99 -14.47 29.70
C ASN A 191 -4.72 -13.90 28.30
N THR A 192 -4.43 -12.60 28.24
CA THR A 192 -4.18 -11.85 27.00
C THR A 192 -2.75 -11.30 26.96
N THR A 193 -2.42 -10.47 25.96
CA THR A 193 -1.19 -9.68 25.91
C THR A 193 -1.46 -8.21 26.24
N VAL A 194 -0.40 -7.47 26.60
CA VAL A 194 -0.47 -6.02 26.86
C VAL A 194 -1.13 -5.29 25.69
N ASN A 195 -0.75 -5.63 24.45
CA ASN A 195 -1.29 -5.00 23.25
C ASN A 195 -2.80 -5.26 23.09
N ASP A 196 -3.28 -6.46 23.44
CA ASP A 196 -4.71 -6.77 23.35
C ASP A 196 -5.52 -5.91 24.33
N VAL A 197 -5.00 -5.70 25.54
CA VAL A 197 -5.62 -4.81 26.54
C VAL A 197 -5.64 -3.36 26.05
N VAL A 198 -4.51 -2.85 25.54
CA VAL A 198 -4.40 -1.46 25.06
C VAL A 198 -5.34 -1.21 23.87
N VAL A 199 -5.42 -2.14 22.91
CA VAL A 199 -6.37 -2.03 21.79
C VAL A 199 -7.81 -2.07 22.30
N GLY A 200 -8.13 -2.94 23.25
CA GLY A 200 -9.47 -3.01 23.86
C GLY A 200 -9.86 -1.70 24.57
N VAL A 201 -8.93 -1.10 25.33
CA VAL A 201 -9.13 0.20 25.97
C VAL A 201 -9.33 1.30 24.93
N ALA A 202 -8.56 1.31 23.84
CA ALA A 202 -8.75 2.26 22.74
C ALA A 202 -10.12 2.09 22.07
N GLN A 203 -10.60 0.85 21.86
CA GLN A 203 -11.94 0.57 21.33
C GLN A 203 -13.03 1.09 22.26
N ALA A 204 -12.90 0.87 23.58
CA ALA A 204 -13.84 1.35 24.57
C ALA A 204 -13.88 2.89 24.60
N GLY A 205 -12.72 3.54 24.66
CA GLY A 205 -12.59 4.99 24.67
C GLY A 205 -13.20 5.65 23.44
N LEU A 206 -12.86 5.15 22.24
CA LEU A 206 -13.37 5.70 20.99
C LEU A 206 -14.88 5.48 20.84
N SER A 207 -15.38 4.32 21.28
CA SER A 207 -16.81 4.03 21.27
C SER A 207 -17.60 4.99 22.17
N ARG A 208 -17.10 5.26 23.38
CA ARG A 208 -17.72 6.22 24.32
C ARG A 208 -17.66 7.65 23.78
N TYR A 209 -16.53 8.05 23.22
CA TYR A 209 -16.36 9.37 22.60
C TYR A 209 -17.35 9.59 21.45
N LEU A 210 -17.42 8.65 20.50
CA LEU A 210 -18.37 8.72 19.39
C LEU A 210 -19.81 8.71 19.87
N ASN A 211 -20.16 7.88 20.86
CA ASN A 211 -21.49 7.87 21.45
C ASN A 211 -21.89 9.24 22.02
N GLY A 212 -20.96 9.92 22.71
CA GLY A 212 -21.16 11.29 23.18
C GLY A 212 -21.39 12.27 22.03
N ARG A 213 -20.55 12.23 20.99
CA ARG A 213 -20.67 13.11 19.81
C ARG A 213 -22.01 12.93 19.08
N TYR A 214 -22.45 11.70 18.87
CA TYR A 214 -23.76 11.43 18.26
C TYR A 214 -24.92 11.84 19.17
N GLY A 215 -24.73 11.84 20.49
CA GLY A 215 -25.70 12.36 21.45
C GLY A 215 -25.85 13.88 21.38
N GLU A 216 -24.74 14.62 21.21
CA GLU A 216 -24.76 16.08 21.04
C GLU A 216 -25.54 16.51 19.80
N THR A 217 -25.38 15.83 18.67
CA THR A 217 -26.06 16.15 17.40
C THR A 217 -27.56 15.84 17.43
N LYS A 218 -28.02 14.99 18.35
CA LYS A 218 -29.42 14.54 18.43
C LYS A 218 -30.24 15.24 19.51
N LYS A 219 -29.68 16.26 20.18
CA LYS A 219 -30.35 16.94 21.30
C LYS A 219 -31.75 17.50 20.98
N ASP A 220 -32.08 17.73 19.72
CA ASP A 220 -33.38 18.25 19.28
C ASP A 220 -34.47 17.17 19.08
N GLU A 221 -34.11 15.88 19.17
CA GLU A 221 -35.04 14.75 19.03
C GLU A 221 -34.73 13.60 20.03
N VAL A 222 -34.71 13.76 21.36
CA VAL A 222 -34.71 12.53 22.20
C VAL A 222 -35.32 12.62 23.59
N ASP A 223 -36.22 11.65 23.80
CA ASP A 223 -36.46 10.83 24.99
C ASP A 223 -35.22 10.61 25.89
N VAL A 224 -35.32 11.07 27.14
CA VAL A 224 -34.24 11.18 28.15
C VAL A 224 -33.63 9.81 28.55
N LYS A 225 -34.20 8.68 28.15
CA LYS A 225 -33.81 7.33 28.60
C LYS A 225 -32.79 6.59 27.73
N LYS A 226 -32.41 7.11 26.56
CA LYS A 226 -31.56 6.36 25.60
C LYS A 226 -30.06 6.44 25.95
N LYS A 227 -29.46 5.36 26.45
CA LYS A 227 -28.02 5.29 26.82
C LYS A 227 -27.05 5.13 25.63
N ASN A 228 -27.53 4.70 24.46
CA ASN A 228 -26.73 4.45 23.27
C ASN A 228 -27.25 5.26 22.06
N TYR A 229 -26.44 6.21 21.61
CA TYR A 229 -26.71 7.13 20.50
C TYR A 229 -26.02 6.71 19.19
N LEU A 230 -25.18 5.67 19.21
CA LEU A 230 -24.47 5.18 18.04
C LEU A 230 -25.44 4.69 16.95
N PRO A 231 -25.20 5.04 15.67
CA PRO A 231 -25.85 4.41 14.53
C PRO A 231 -25.71 2.88 14.53
N LYS A 232 -26.69 2.18 13.93
CA LYS A 232 -26.59 0.74 13.70
C LYS A 232 -25.48 0.47 12.68
N SER A 233 -24.58 -0.48 13.01
CA SER A 233 -23.55 -1.01 12.10
C SER A 233 -22.53 0.01 11.57
N ILE A 234 -21.73 0.60 12.47
CA ILE A 234 -20.57 1.42 12.08
C ILE A 234 -19.43 0.51 11.60
N TYR A 235 -18.99 0.71 10.37
CA TYR A 235 -17.76 0.12 9.84
C TYR A 235 -16.60 1.09 10.01
N PHE A 236 -15.65 0.71 10.85
CA PHE A 236 -14.44 1.49 11.13
C PHE A 236 -13.24 0.54 11.09
N ARG A 237 -12.22 0.86 10.28
CA ARG A 237 -11.00 0.05 10.16
C ARG A 237 -9.79 0.83 10.66
N ALA A 238 -8.98 0.18 11.48
CA ALA A 238 -7.69 0.69 11.92
C ALA A 238 -6.55 -0.01 11.16
N ILE A 239 -5.45 0.69 10.96
CA ILE A 239 -4.20 0.10 10.46
C ILE A 239 -3.32 -0.23 11.66
N LEU A 240 -2.95 -1.50 11.80
CA LEU A 240 -2.00 -1.93 12.84
C LEU A 240 -0.70 -2.37 12.20
N PHE A 241 0.41 -1.78 12.65
CA PHE A 241 1.75 -2.06 12.15
C PHE A 241 2.39 -3.24 12.88
N PHE A 242 3.06 -4.10 12.12
CA PHE A 242 3.72 -5.32 12.56
C PHE A 242 5.20 -5.28 12.16
N ASN A 243 6.08 -5.57 13.10
CA ASN A 243 7.48 -5.81 12.80
C ASN A 243 7.63 -7.18 12.14
N ILE A 244 8.13 -7.22 10.91
CA ILE A 244 8.27 -8.46 10.11
C ILE A 244 9.68 -9.06 10.19
N ARG A 245 10.56 -8.54 11.04
CA ARG A 245 11.92 -9.10 11.22
C ARG A 245 11.85 -10.54 11.75
N PRO A 246 12.68 -11.47 11.21
CA PRO A 246 12.82 -12.79 11.80
C PRO A 246 13.38 -12.67 13.21
N TYR A 247 12.72 -13.33 14.15
CA TYR A 247 13.09 -13.35 15.56
C TYR A 247 14.39 -14.15 15.74
N MET A 248 15.51 -13.47 16.00
CA MET A 248 16.79 -14.11 16.33
C MET A 248 16.89 -14.27 17.84
N GLY A 249 16.92 -15.51 18.31
CA GLY A 249 17.14 -15.84 19.72
C GLY A 249 18.56 -15.49 20.18
N ILE A 250 18.66 -15.16 21.47
CA ILE A 250 19.83 -15.14 22.37
C ILE A 250 21.20 -15.10 21.65
N HIS A 251 21.83 -13.91 21.67
CA HIS A 251 23.16 -13.52 21.13
C HIS A 251 23.18 -12.76 19.79
N ALA A 252 22.39 -11.69 19.67
CA ALA A 252 22.75 -10.59 18.77
C ALA A 252 23.72 -9.66 19.50
N ASP A 253 24.97 -10.11 19.66
CA ASP A 253 26.05 -9.25 20.11
C ASP A 253 26.31 -8.20 19.03
N THR A 254 25.97 -6.94 19.32
CA THR A 254 26.08 -5.81 18.38
C THR A 254 27.53 -5.46 18.01
N ARG A 255 28.52 -6.18 18.56
CA ARG A 255 29.95 -6.02 18.27
C ARG A 255 30.56 -7.07 17.34
N LYS A 256 29.86 -8.15 16.95
CA LYS A 256 30.41 -9.12 16.00
C LYS A 256 30.33 -8.58 14.55
N LYS A 257 31.49 -8.39 13.91
CA LYS A 257 31.62 -8.24 12.46
C LYS A 257 31.38 -9.61 11.81
N GLY A 258 30.23 -9.82 11.18
CA GLY A 258 29.84 -11.07 10.52
C GLY A 258 28.35 -11.11 10.15
N SER A 259 27.95 -12.05 9.30
CA SER A 259 26.66 -12.16 8.58
C SER A 259 25.37 -12.21 9.41
N ASP A 260 25.45 -12.26 10.75
CA ASP A 260 24.31 -12.44 11.66
C ASP A 260 23.85 -11.13 12.35
N GLN A 261 24.24 -9.96 11.83
CA GLN A 261 23.69 -8.69 12.32
C GLN A 261 22.20 -8.55 11.95
N VAL A 262 21.36 -8.30 12.95
CA VAL A 262 19.97 -7.87 12.75
C VAL A 262 20.00 -6.58 11.91
N ARG A 263 19.60 -6.68 10.64
CA ARG A 263 19.52 -5.53 9.74
C ARG A 263 18.49 -4.52 10.28
N LEU A 264 18.98 -3.43 10.87
CA LEU A 264 18.22 -2.24 11.24
C LEU A 264 17.81 -1.48 9.95
N GLY A 265 16.65 -0.81 9.97
CA GLY A 265 16.05 -0.17 8.76
C GLY A 265 14.52 -0.33 8.72
N ASN A 266 13.87 -0.04 7.60
CA ASN A 266 12.40 -0.13 7.50
C ASN A 266 11.93 -1.56 7.21
N LYS A 267 11.42 -2.27 8.23
CA LYS A 267 10.86 -3.63 8.10
C LYS A 267 9.52 -3.75 8.83
N ILE A 268 8.55 -2.98 8.35
CA ILE A 268 7.19 -2.94 8.89
C ILE A 268 6.19 -3.41 7.83
N GLY A 269 5.39 -4.42 8.18
CA GLY A 269 4.14 -4.74 7.51
C GLY A 269 2.96 -4.14 8.26
N TYR A 270 1.76 -4.17 7.67
CA TYR A 270 0.55 -3.74 8.37
C TYR A 270 -0.65 -4.61 8.03
N VAL A 271 -1.64 -4.60 8.92
CA VAL A 271 -2.91 -5.32 8.74
C VAL A 271 -4.08 -4.36 8.89
N LEU A 272 -5.17 -4.66 8.19
CA LEU A 272 -6.44 -3.98 8.41
C LEU A 272 -7.16 -4.63 9.58
N TYR A 273 -7.22 -3.91 10.69
CA TYR A 273 -7.91 -4.31 11.89
C TYR A 273 -9.35 -3.77 11.87
N PRO A 274 -10.39 -4.64 11.86
CA PRO A 274 -11.76 -4.19 12.03
C PRO A 274 -11.92 -3.66 13.45
N PHE A 275 -12.07 -2.35 13.59
CA PHE A 275 -12.09 -1.66 14.88
C PHE A 275 -13.54 -1.42 15.29
N THR A 276 -14.10 -2.35 16.04
CA THR A 276 -15.51 -2.34 16.42
C THR A 276 -15.83 -1.12 17.28
N ILE A 277 -16.80 -0.31 16.82
CA ILE A 277 -17.38 0.82 17.55
C ILE A 277 -18.75 0.39 18.10
N ALA A 278 -18.81 0.08 19.39
CA ALA A 278 -20.04 -0.35 20.07
C ALA A 278 -19.95 -0.05 21.56
N ILE A 279 -21.08 0.28 22.21
CA ILE A 279 -21.18 0.32 23.67
C ILE A 279 -21.40 -1.11 24.18
N ARG A 280 -20.59 -1.54 25.16
CA ARG A 280 -20.67 -2.86 25.80
C ARG A 280 -21.12 -2.70 27.25
N ASP A 281 -21.93 -3.63 27.73
CA ASP A 281 -22.33 -3.67 29.14
C ASP A 281 -21.16 -4.13 30.02
N ASN A 282 -20.39 -5.12 29.55
CA ASN A 282 -19.16 -5.55 30.19
C ASN A 282 -17.92 -4.93 29.50
N PRO A 283 -17.15 -4.07 30.19
CA PRO A 283 -15.93 -3.47 29.62
C PRO A 283 -14.85 -4.48 29.21
N LEU A 284 -14.85 -5.68 29.80
CA LEU A 284 -13.87 -6.72 29.46
C LEU A 284 -14.13 -7.35 28.08
N ASP A 285 -15.32 -7.18 27.51
CA ASP A 285 -15.66 -7.69 26.18
C ASP A 285 -14.81 -7.06 25.09
N TYR A 286 -14.43 -5.77 25.26
CA TYR A 286 -13.52 -5.11 24.32
C TYR A 286 -12.17 -5.84 24.25
N VAL A 287 -11.62 -6.26 25.40
CA VAL A 287 -10.33 -6.97 25.48
C VAL A 287 -10.44 -8.38 24.89
N HIS A 288 -11.55 -9.09 25.14
CA HIS A 288 -11.81 -10.39 24.55
C HIS A 288 -11.89 -10.33 23.02
N GLU A 289 -12.63 -9.35 22.50
CA GLU A 289 -12.77 -9.13 21.06
C GLU A 289 -11.42 -8.77 20.44
N SER A 290 -10.66 -7.86 21.06
CA SER A 290 -9.33 -7.49 20.59
C SER A 290 -8.40 -8.70 20.51
N LYS A 291 -8.40 -9.55 21.53
CA LYS A 291 -7.61 -10.79 21.52
C LYS A 291 -8.01 -11.72 20.38
N ALA A 292 -9.31 -11.98 20.20
CA ALA A 292 -9.79 -12.89 19.16
C ALA A 292 -9.40 -12.43 17.74
N ILE A 293 -9.56 -11.13 17.46
CA ILE A 293 -9.16 -10.53 16.18
C ILE A 293 -7.65 -10.58 16.02
N MET A 294 -6.90 -10.20 17.05
CA MET A 294 -5.44 -10.14 17.01
C MET A 294 -4.80 -11.52 16.83
N ASP A 295 -5.31 -12.55 17.51
CA ASP A 295 -4.82 -13.93 17.37
C ASP A 295 -5.05 -14.43 15.93
N ARG A 296 -6.19 -14.08 15.31
CA ARG A 296 -6.46 -14.38 13.90
C ARG A 296 -5.50 -13.64 12.95
N LYS A 297 -5.24 -12.35 13.21
CA LYS A 297 -4.30 -11.54 12.40
C LYS A 297 -2.87 -12.03 12.51
N LYS A 298 -2.41 -12.41 13.71
CA LYS A 298 -1.10 -13.04 13.96
C LYS A 298 -0.98 -14.40 13.26
N ALA A 299 -2.07 -15.15 13.20
CA ALA A 299 -2.17 -16.39 12.43
C ALA A 299 -2.55 -16.13 10.95
N SER A 300 -1.90 -15.14 10.33
CA SER A 300 -2.01 -14.83 8.90
C SER A 300 -0.67 -14.30 8.40
N HIS A 301 -0.43 -14.37 7.09
CA HIS A 301 0.70 -13.69 6.46
C HIS A 301 0.35 -12.28 5.96
N GLU A 302 -0.76 -11.67 6.41
CA GLU A 302 -1.26 -10.38 5.90
C GLU A 302 -0.20 -9.28 5.99
N ALA A 303 0.45 -9.11 7.15
CA ALA A 303 1.52 -8.12 7.36
C ALA A 303 2.72 -8.33 6.42
N THR A 304 3.10 -9.60 6.19
CA THR A 304 4.19 -9.93 5.26
C THR A 304 3.80 -9.57 3.82
N HIS A 305 2.55 -9.85 3.42
CA HIS A 305 2.05 -9.51 2.09
C HIS A 305 1.97 -8.00 1.88
N THR A 306 1.45 -7.23 2.84
CA THR A 306 1.37 -5.76 2.70
C THR A 306 2.74 -5.11 2.63
N PHE A 307 3.74 -5.63 3.36
CA PHE A 307 5.13 -5.19 3.22
C PHE A 307 5.67 -5.42 1.80
N PHE A 308 5.60 -6.65 1.30
CA PHE A 308 6.11 -6.96 -0.04
C PHE A 308 5.34 -6.25 -1.15
N PHE A 309 4.03 -6.13 -1.00
CA PHE A 309 3.19 -5.35 -1.90
C PHE A 309 3.62 -3.88 -1.92
N SER A 310 3.81 -3.26 -0.75
CA SER A 310 4.27 -1.87 -0.65
C SER A 310 5.66 -1.68 -1.27
N GLN A 311 6.58 -2.62 -1.06
CA GLN A 311 7.88 -2.59 -1.73
C GLN A 311 7.77 -2.71 -3.25
N ALA A 312 6.93 -3.63 -3.74
CA ALA A 312 6.69 -3.80 -5.17
C ALA A 312 6.11 -2.50 -5.76
N VAL A 313 5.08 -1.92 -5.13
CA VAL A 313 4.48 -0.67 -5.61
C VAL A 313 5.50 0.47 -5.64
N LEU A 314 6.28 0.65 -4.57
CA LEU A 314 7.36 1.65 -4.51
C LEU A 314 8.36 1.48 -5.65
N LYS A 315 8.73 0.23 -5.94
CA LYS A 315 9.74 -0.09 -6.94
C LYS A 315 9.25 0.09 -8.37
N PHE A 316 8.00 -0.32 -8.66
CA PHE A 316 7.47 -0.32 -10.03
C PHE A 316 6.86 1.01 -10.44
N PHE A 317 6.32 1.76 -9.48
CA PHE A 317 5.52 2.95 -9.74
C PHE A 317 6.01 4.19 -9.00
N GLY A 318 7.15 4.08 -8.33
CA GLY A 318 7.75 5.17 -7.55
C GLY A 318 6.95 5.53 -6.32
N ILE A 319 7.44 6.53 -5.59
CA ILE A 319 6.80 6.99 -4.36
C ILE A 319 5.43 7.61 -4.64
N ILE A 320 5.13 8.10 -5.85
CA ILE A 320 3.86 8.75 -6.18
C ILE A 320 2.69 7.76 -6.23
N LEU A 321 2.87 6.56 -6.79
CA LEU A 321 1.80 5.56 -6.76
C LEU A 321 1.80 4.76 -5.45
N LEU A 322 2.97 4.53 -4.82
CA LEU A 322 2.97 4.03 -3.43
C LEU A 322 2.20 5.00 -2.58
N SER A 323 2.47 6.29 -2.75
CA SER A 323 1.66 7.39 -2.27
C SER A 323 0.24 7.11 -2.70
N ILE A 324 -0.29 7.27 -3.90
CA ILE A 324 -1.74 7.07 -4.19
C ILE A 324 -2.39 5.78 -3.59
N CYS A 325 -1.68 4.64 -3.54
CA CYS A 325 -2.13 3.41 -2.86
C CYS A 325 -2.14 3.50 -1.31
N THR A 326 -1.24 4.29 -0.71
CA THR A 326 -1.21 4.66 0.72
C THR A 326 -1.89 6.02 1.00
N VAL A 327 -2.11 6.83 -0.05
CA VAL A 327 -2.42 8.26 -0.18
C VAL A 327 -3.74 8.36 -0.94
N LYS A 328 -4.73 7.77 -0.31
CA LYS A 328 -5.97 8.50 -0.04
C LYS A 328 -5.78 9.45 1.17
N LEU A 329 -4.52 9.77 1.51
CA LEU A 329 -3.94 10.36 2.72
C LEU A 329 -2.47 10.81 2.46
N SER A 330 -2.19 12.09 2.15
CA SER A 330 -0.86 12.79 2.07
C SER A 330 0.00 12.76 0.78
N GLY A 331 -0.11 13.82 -0.03
CA GLY A 331 0.53 13.98 -1.36
C GLY A 331 1.82 14.81 -1.45
N THR A 332 2.36 14.85 -2.67
CA THR A 332 3.29 15.89 -3.16
C THR A 332 2.50 16.78 -4.12
N GLN A 333 2.27 18.05 -3.77
CA GLN A 333 1.53 19.00 -4.61
C GLN A 333 2.42 20.18 -5.00
N TYR A 334 2.40 20.53 -6.28
CA TYR A 334 2.83 21.85 -6.74
C TYR A 334 1.81 22.89 -6.27
N VAL A 335 2.27 24.01 -5.73
CA VAL A 335 1.40 25.15 -5.40
C VAL A 335 1.75 26.29 -6.33
N LEU A 336 0.79 26.65 -7.19
CA LEU A 336 0.86 27.78 -8.09
C LEU A 336 0.11 28.96 -7.45
N GLN A 337 0.82 30.06 -7.19
CA GLN A 337 0.23 31.34 -6.83
C GLN A 337 0.42 32.30 -7.99
N TYR A 338 -0.60 33.11 -8.27
CA TYR A 338 -0.52 34.09 -9.33
C TYR A 338 -1.27 35.37 -8.96
N SER A 339 -0.88 36.47 -9.58
CA SER A 339 -1.65 37.72 -9.59
C SER A 339 -1.61 38.33 -10.98
N GLN A 340 -2.67 38.99 -11.39
CA GLN A 340 -2.76 39.66 -12.69
C GLN A 340 -3.21 41.11 -12.49
N THR A 341 -2.41 42.04 -13.01
CA THR A 341 -2.68 43.48 -12.94
C THR A 341 -3.61 43.94 -14.07
N LYS A 342 -4.10 45.19 -13.98
CA LYS A 342 -4.90 45.81 -15.05
C LYS A 342 -4.12 45.94 -16.36
N ASP A 343 -2.81 46.12 -16.29
CA ASP A 343 -1.90 46.21 -17.43
C ASP A 343 -1.44 44.85 -17.99
N HIS A 344 -2.19 43.79 -17.67
CA HIS A 344 -1.97 42.41 -18.14
C HIS A 344 -0.62 41.81 -17.75
N VAL A 345 0.02 42.33 -16.70
CA VAL A 345 1.20 41.72 -16.08
C VAL A 345 0.74 40.60 -15.16
N VAL A 346 1.23 39.39 -15.41
CA VAL A 346 0.99 38.19 -14.60
C VAL A 346 2.24 37.90 -13.78
N THR A 347 2.14 37.98 -12.45
CA THR A 347 3.18 37.52 -11.54
C THR A 347 2.89 36.08 -11.16
N ILE A 348 3.89 35.21 -11.26
CA ILE A 348 3.76 33.79 -10.99
C ILE A 348 4.75 33.42 -9.91
N ILE A 349 4.28 32.64 -8.93
CA ILE A 349 5.10 31.98 -7.92
C ILE A 349 4.73 30.51 -7.93
N LEU A 350 5.64 29.67 -8.41
CA LEU A 350 5.51 28.23 -8.34
C LEU A 350 6.32 27.73 -7.15
N SER A 351 5.71 26.91 -6.31
CA SER A 351 6.43 26.21 -5.24
C SER A 351 6.22 24.70 -5.32
N ALA A 352 7.28 23.96 -5.04
CA ALA A 352 7.30 22.51 -5.06
C ALA A 352 8.29 21.97 -4.03
N VAL A 353 8.01 20.78 -3.49
CA VAL A 353 9.00 20.06 -2.69
C VAL A 353 10.21 19.77 -3.58
N TYR A 354 11.39 20.19 -3.14
CA TYR A 354 12.63 20.18 -3.89
C TYR A 354 13.70 19.43 -3.11
N THR A 355 14.30 18.45 -3.77
CA THR A 355 15.40 17.65 -3.23
C THR A 355 16.68 17.97 -4.00
N THR A 356 16.71 17.70 -5.31
CA THR A 356 17.83 18.00 -6.21
C THR A 356 17.34 18.22 -7.63
N GLY A 357 18.24 18.71 -8.51
CA GLY A 357 17.99 18.82 -9.95
C GLY A 357 17.22 20.09 -10.31
N TRP A 358 16.18 20.02 -11.14
CA TRP A 358 15.48 21.19 -11.67
C TRP A 358 13.96 21.05 -11.62
N VAL A 359 13.26 22.19 -11.52
CA VAL A 359 11.79 22.30 -11.60
C VAL A 359 11.42 23.25 -12.74
N GLY A 360 10.51 22.81 -13.60
CA GLY A 360 10.12 23.51 -14.81
C GLY A 360 8.61 23.77 -14.90
N MET A 361 8.28 24.95 -15.41
CA MET A 361 6.92 25.40 -15.71
C MET A 361 6.85 25.85 -17.17
N GLY A 362 6.13 25.08 -17.99
CA GLY A 362 5.92 25.36 -19.41
C GLY A 362 4.58 26.02 -19.70
N PHE A 363 4.58 26.86 -20.74
CA PHE A 363 3.41 27.47 -21.35
C PHE A 363 3.30 26.89 -22.75
N SER A 364 2.23 26.14 -22.97
CA SER A 364 1.98 25.44 -24.20
C SER A 364 0.78 26.01 -24.93
N ARG A 365 0.83 25.99 -26.27
CA ARG A 365 -0.32 26.36 -27.10
C ARG A 365 -1.39 25.26 -27.16
N ASN A 366 -1.01 24.01 -26.94
CA ASN A 366 -1.86 22.83 -27.14
C ASN A 366 -1.74 21.77 -26.03
N GLY A 367 -1.07 22.10 -24.91
CA GLY A 367 -0.81 21.16 -23.81
C GLY A 367 0.34 20.17 -24.07
N MET A 368 1.06 20.30 -25.20
CA MET A 368 2.22 19.48 -25.54
C MET A 368 3.53 20.21 -25.30
N MET A 369 4.61 19.47 -25.03
CA MET A 369 5.96 20.01 -24.85
C MET A 369 6.52 20.66 -26.12
N LEU A 370 6.31 20.04 -27.28
CA LEU A 370 6.90 20.49 -28.54
C LEU A 370 6.42 21.91 -28.89
N ASN A 371 7.35 22.77 -29.29
CA ASN A 371 7.14 24.18 -29.62
C ASN A 371 6.54 25.03 -28.49
N SER A 372 6.76 24.62 -27.23
CA SER A 372 6.39 25.40 -26.05
C SER A 372 7.57 26.17 -25.49
N SER A 373 7.29 27.11 -24.58
CA SER A 373 8.30 27.84 -23.83
C SER A 373 8.16 27.54 -22.34
N ALA A 374 9.27 27.47 -21.61
CA ALA A 374 9.26 27.14 -20.18
C ALA A 374 10.19 28.00 -19.36
N MET A 375 9.83 28.24 -18.11
CA MET A 375 10.73 28.73 -17.07
C MET A 375 11.21 27.55 -16.26
N VAL A 376 12.52 27.42 -16.09
CA VAL A 376 13.13 26.31 -15.34
C VAL A 376 14.08 26.88 -14.30
N GLY A 377 13.86 26.46 -13.05
CA GLY A 377 14.61 26.89 -11.88
C GLY A 377 15.32 25.73 -11.18
N TRP A 378 16.53 25.97 -10.68
CA TRP A 378 17.28 25.02 -9.87
C TRP A 378 18.27 25.73 -8.94
N ILE A 379 18.73 25.02 -7.93
CA ILE A 379 19.92 25.38 -7.16
C ILE A 379 21.08 24.55 -7.72
N ASN A 380 22.20 25.16 -8.13
CA ASN A 380 23.34 24.38 -8.64
C ASN A 380 24.10 23.70 -7.48
N LYS A 381 25.12 22.91 -7.81
CA LYS A 381 25.90 22.16 -6.81
C LYS A 381 26.67 23.08 -5.86
N GLU A 382 26.92 24.30 -6.30
CA GLU A 382 27.59 25.37 -5.57
C GLU A 382 26.63 26.16 -4.65
N GLY A 383 25.33 25.82 -4.64
CA GLY A 383 24.31 26.47 -3.82
C GLY A 383 23.71 27.74 -4.43
N GLU A 384 24.09 28.08 -5.66
CA GLU A 384 23.61 29.27 -6.36
C GLU A 384 22.25 29.00 -7.04
N ALA A 385 21.32 29.93 -6.85
CA ALA A 385 20.03 29.90 -7.52
C ALA A 385 20.18 30.25 -9.01
N ARG A 386 19.61 29.40 -9.88
CA ARG A 386 19.61 29.57 -11.32
C ARG A 386 18.19 29.45 -11.85
N ILE A 387 17.81 30.35 -12.75
CA ILE A 387 16.54 30.32 -13.45
C ILE A 387 16.74 30.79 -14.88
N LYS A 388 16.18 30.04 -15.84
CA LYS A 388 16.30 30.35 -17.26
C LYS A 388 14.99 30.06 -17.98
N GLN A 389 14.79 30.80 -19.06
CA GLN A 389 13.78 30.48 -20.05
C GLN A 389 14.32 29.44 -21.04
N TYR A 390 13.46 28.53 -21.49
CA TYR A 390 13.76 27.48 -22.46
C TYR A 390 12.75 27.43 -23.59
N HIS A 391 13.25 27.15 -24.80
CA HIS A 391 12.42 26.84 -25.95
C HIS A 391 12.48 25.34 -26.23
N LEU A 392 11.33 24.68 -26.22
CA LEU A 392 11.19 23.23 -26.26
C LEU A 392 10.94 22.76 -27.69
N ARG A 393 11.96 22.75 -28.56
CA ARG A 393 11.82 22.44 -29.98
C ARG A 393 11.68 20.94 -30.27
N GLY A 394 12.06 20.09 -29.33
CA GLY A 394 12.07 18.64 -29.47
C GLY A 394 12.22 17.91 -28.14
N PHE A 395 12.36 16.59 -28.22
CA PHE A 395 12.44 15.72 -27.03
C PHE A 395 13.88 15.44 -26.59
N GLU A 396 14.86 15.76 -27.43
CA GLU A 396 16.27 15.60 -27.09
C GLU A 396 16.81 16.82 -26.36
N SER A 397 17.76 16.61 -25.44
CA SER A 397 18.37 17.66 -24.61
C SER A 397 18.96 18.82 -25.42
N LEU A 398 19.51 18.54 -26.62
CA LEU A 398 20.06 19.55 -27.53
C LEU A 398 18.97 20.40 -28.23
N GLN A 399 17.74 19.88 -28.32
CA GLN A 399 16.58 20.56 -28.88
C GLN A 399 15.80 21.36 -27.84
N VAL A 400 16.21 21.27 -26.57
CA VAL A 400 15.72 22.09 -25.45
C VAL A 400 16.72 23.23 -25.23
N ILE A 401 16.43 24.38 -25.84
CA ILE A 401 17.41 25.46 -26.00
C ILE A 401 17.31 26.43 -24.81
N PRO A 402 18.37 26.56 -23.99
CA PRO A 402 18.41 27.53 -22.90
C PRO A 402 18.44 28.96 -23.43
N ASP A 403 17.94 29.90 -22.63
CA ASP A 403 17.91 31.34 -22.89
C ASP A 403 17.15 31.75 -24.17
N ARG A 404 16.28 30.86 -24.67
CA ARG A 404 15.37 31.13 -25.78
C ARG A 404 13.94 30.79 -25.39
N GLY A 405 12.97 31.40 -26.05
CA GLY A 405 11.54 31.13 -25.84
C GLY A 405 10.68 32.33 -26.21
N GLU A 406 9.37 32.15 -26.13
CA GLU A 406 8.35 33.14 -26.49
C GLU A 406 7.67 33.76 -25.26
N LEU A 407 8.11 33.43 -24.03
CA LEU A 407 7.53 34.01 -22.83
C LEU A 407 7.90 35.50 -22.74
N PRO A 408 6.91 36.40 -22.64
CA PRO A 408 7.14 37.84 -22.61
C PRO A 408 7.56 38.29 -21.20
N LEU A 409 8.80 37.98 -20.81
CA LEU A 409 9.36 38.37 -19.52
C LEU A 409 9.43 39.89 -19.40
N THR A 410 9.13 40.40 -18.20
CA THR A 410 9.31 41.81 -17.87
C THR A 410 10.76 42.13 -17.50
N ASN A 411 11.05 43.41 -17.22
CA ASN A 411 12.36 43.84 -16.71
C ASN A 411 12.60 43.44 -15.23
N VAL A 412 11.60 42.89 -14.54
CA VAL A 412 11.77 42.36 -13.17
C VAL A 412 12.49 41.01 -13.25
N PRO A 413 13.65 40.85 -12.58
CA PRO A 413 14.39 39.60 -12.63
C PRO A 413 13.57 38.42 -12.11
N ALA A 414 13.66 37.29 -12.81
CA ALA A 414 13.15 36.03 -12.29
C ALA A 414 14.04 35.57 -11.13
N VAL A 415 13.43 34.98 -10.09
CA VAL A 415 14.12 34.59 -8.86
C VAL A 415 13.79 33.15 -8.51
N VAL A 416 14.79 32.44 -8.02
CA VAL A 416 14.63 31.14 -7.36
C VAL A 416 15.13 31.24 -5.94
N VAL A 417 14.35 30.75 -4.99
CA VAL A 417 14.72 30.69 -3.57
C VAL A 417 14.41 29.31 -3.03
N LEU A 418 15.32 28.76 -2.23
CA LEU A 418 15.07 27.56 -1.45
C LEU A 418 14.69 27.96 -0.02
N ARG A 419 13.54 27.52 0.48
CA ARG A 419 13.17 27.63 1.91
C ARG A 419 12.80 26.24 2.44
N GLY A 420 13.65 25.70 3.31
CA GLY A 420 13.52 24.31 3.76
C GLY A 420 13.60 23.35 2.57
N ALA A 421 12.66 22.40 2.48
CA ALA A 421 12.56 21.46 1.37
C ALA A 421 11.70 21.97 0.21
N THR A 422 11.44 23.27 0.10
CA THR A 422 10.57 23.85 -0.93
C THR A 422 11.34 24.85 -1.78
N ILE A 423 11.38 24.60 -3.08
CA ILE A 423 11.86 25.59 -4.06
C ILE A 423 10.71 26.51 -4.43
N TYR A 424 11.00 27.80 -4.48
CA TYR A 424 10.12 28.85 -4.98
C TYR A 424 10.75 29.41 -6.24
N MET A 425 9.99 29.39 -7.33
CA MET A 425 10.33 30.03 -8.60
C MET A 425 9.34 31.17 -8.82
N ALA A 426 9.84 32.39 -8.96
CA ALA A 426 9.06 33.59 -9.18
C ALA A 426 9.49 34.32 -10.45
N PHE A 427 8.54 34.70 -11.30
CA PHE A 427 8.80 35.48 -12.51
C PHE A 427 7.55 36.26 -12.94
N GLN A 428 7.74 37.28 -13.78
CA GLN A 428 6.67 38.14 -14.29
C GLN A 428 6.60 38.12 -15.82
N LEU A 429 5.38 37.98 -16.33
CA LEU A 429 5.07 37.95 -17.77
C LEU A 429 4.11 39.09 -18.13
N LYS A 430 4.35 39.81 -19.24
CA LYS A 430 3.45 40.85 -19.75
C LYS A 430 2.80 40.39 -21.05
N PHE A 431 1.51 40.11 -21.01
CA PHE A 431 0.75 39.71 -22.20
C PHE A 431 0.08 40.90 -22.87
N ALA A 432 -0.23 40.78 -24.17
CA ALA A 432 -0.96 41.81 -24.91
C ALA A 432 -2.43 41.94 -24.48
N ALA A 433 -3.00 40.87 -23.93
CA ALA A 433 -4.36 40.80 -23.43
C ALA A 433 -4.41 40.04 -22.10
N ARG A 434 -5.52 40.18 -21.39
CA ARG A 434 -5.77 39.46 -20.15
C ARG A 434 -5.77 37.94 -20.40
N LEU A 435 -4.83 37.25 -19.77
CA LEU A 435 -4.74 35.79 -19.79
C LEU A 435 -5.96 35.19 -19.06
N THR A 436 -6.75 34.38 -19.76
CA THR A 436 -7.91 33.68 -19.20
C THR A 436 -7.63 32.19 -19.09
N HIS A 437 -7.31 31.52 -20.20
CA HIS A 437 -6.99 30.09 -20.24
C HIS A 437 -5.59 29.87 -20.80
N GLN A 438 -4.82 29.00 -20.16
CA GLN A 438 -3.47 28.65 -20.61
C GLN A 438 -3.18 27.17 -20.37
N PRO A 439 -2.89 26.39 -21.42
CA PRO A 439 -2.28 25.08 -21.26
C PRO A 439 -0.89 25.23 -20.63
N MET A 440 -0.69 24.57 -19.50
CA MET A 440 0.51 24.60 -18.69
C MET A 440 1.15 23.22 -18.65
N LEU A 441 2.47 23.20 -18.54
CA LEU A 441 3.28 22.00 -18.33
C LEU A 441 4.00 22.17 -17.00
N LEU A 442 4.04 21.12 -16.19
CA LEU A 442 4.93 21.06 -15.03
C LEU A 442 5.82 19.84 -15.16
N ALA A 443 7.09 19.99 -14.84
CA ALA A 443 8.05 18.89 -14.88
C ALA A 443 9.13 19.10 -13.82
N PHE A 444 9.73 18.01 -13.36
CA PHE A 444 10.93 18.07 -12.53
C PHE A 444 11.89 16.95 -12.89
N ALA A 445 13.17 17.13 -12.59
CA ALA A 445 14.17 16.07 -12.64
C ALA A 445 15.06 16.15 -11.42
N SER A 446 15.53 15.00 -10.93
CA SER A 446 16.48 14.89 -9.83
C SER A 446 17.91 15.19 -10.29
N ARG A 447 18.17 15.14 -11.61
CA ARG A 447 19.48 15.43 -12.22
C ARG A 447 19.64 16.91 -12.56
N TYR A 448 20.74 17.51 -12.12
CA TYR A 448 21.07 18.91 -12.42
C TYR A 448 21.30 19.16 -13.91
N PRO A 449 20.90 20.32 -14.45
CA PRO A 449 21.29 20.72 -15.80
C PRO A 449 22.82 20.67 -16.00
N THR A 450 23.25 20.45 -17.23
CA THR A 450 24.69 20.41 -17.58
C THR A 450 25.35 21.78 -17.37
N LYS A 451 26.68 21.87 -17.44
CA LYS A 451 27.41 23.15 -17.36
C LYS A 451 26.93 24.19 -18.38
N HIS A 452 26.43 23.75 -19.53
CA HIS A 452 25.87 24.62 -20.57
C HIS A 452 24.34 24.81 -20.43
N SER A 453 23.78 24.53 -19.25
CA SER A 453 22.35 24.66 -18.95
C SER A 453 21.43 23.77 -19.82
N HIS A 454 21.96 22.70 -20.43
CA HIS A 454 21.09 21.71 -21.08
C HIS A 454 20.39 20.85 -20.03
N LEU A 455 19.08 20.68 -20.20
CA LEU A 455 18.26 19.89 -19.28
C LEU A 455 18.41 18.40 -19.57
N HIS A 456 18.55 17.59 -18.52
CA HIS A 456 18.29 16.16 -18.63
C HIS A 456 16.78 15.91 -18.74
N GLU A 457 16.42 14.72 -19.20
CA GLU A 457 15.02 14.29 -19.20
C GLU A 457 14.42 14.41 -17.79
N HIS A 458 13.21 14.94 -17.71
CA HIS A 458 12.40 15.02 -16.50
C HIS A 458 12.10 13.62 -15.95
N ASP A 459 12.14 13.49 -14.62
CA ASP A 459 11.75 12.25 -13.93
C ASP A 459 10.23 12.07 -13.96
N ASP A 460 9.49 13.18 -13.87
CA ASP A 460 8.04 13.21 -13.98
C ASP A 460 7.56 14.51 -14.62
N LYS A 461 6.37 14.46 -15.22
CA LYS A 461 5.73 15.58 -15.91
C LYS A 461 4.22 15.48 -15.88
N THR A 462 3.56 16.63 -15.91
CA THR A 462 2.12 16.73 -16.07
C THR A 462 1.76 17.95 -16.94
N ASN A 463 0.53 17.96 -17.43
CA ASN A 463 -0.04 19.07 -18.19
C ASN A 463 -1.49 19.31 -17.75
N PHE A 464 -1.92 20.56 -17.81
CA PHE A 464 -3.29 20.97 -17.46
C PHE A 464 -3.61 22.30 -18.12
N VAL A 465 -4.89 22.59 -18.33
CA VAL A 465 -5.35 23.93 -18.71
C VAL A 465 -5.70 24.66 -17.44
N PHE A 466 -5.03 25.78 -17.20
CA PHE A 466 -5.28 26.65 -16.06
C PHE A 466 -6.18 27.82 -16.47
N ASP A 467 -7.26 28.01 -15.71
CA ASP A 467 -8.16 29.15 -15.83
C ASP A 467 -7.78 30.22 -14.78
N PHE A 468 -7.18 31.30 -15.26
CA PHE A 468 -6.74 32.46 -14.47
C PHE A 468 -7.91 33.31 -13.96
N SER A 469 -9.13 33.11 -14.45
CA SER A 469 -10.32 33.81 -13.96
C SER A 469 -10.95 33.14 -12.74
N SER A 470 -11.00 31.81 -12.71
CA SER A 470 -11.55 31.01 -11.60
C SER A 470 -10.49 30.50 -10.62
N GLY A 471 -9.21 30.58 -10.97
CA GLY A 471 -8.12 30.00 -10.19
C GLY A 471 -8.14 28.46 -10.17
N SER A 472 -8.78 27.85 -11.16
CA SER A 472 -8.95 26.39 -11.24
C SER A 472 -8.13 25.78 -12.39
N GLY A 473 -7.55 24.61 -12.13
CA GLY A 473 -6.84 23.83 -13.15
C GLY A 473 -7.66 22.60 -13.53
N SER A 474 -7.88 22.39 -14.83
CA SER A 474 -8.45 21.16 -15.37
C SER A 474 -7.34 20.36 -16.05
N VAL A 475 -7.15 19.11 -15.62
CA VAL A 475 -6.12 18.24 -16.23
C VAL A 475 -6.48 18.06 -17.69
N SER A 476 -5.57 18.49 -18.56
CA SER A 476 -5.67 18.21 -19.98
C SER A 476 -5.17 16.79 -20.17
N ALA A 477 -5.98 15.96 -20.83
CA ALA A 477 -5.54 14.63 -21.22
C ALA A 477 -4.54 14.78 -22.38
N ALA A 478 -3.28 15.17 -22.12
CA ALA A 478 -2.25 15.06 -23.14
C ALA A 478 -1.85 13.59 -23.34
N PRO A 479 -1.51 13.17 -24.57
CA PRO A 479 -1.02 11.85 -24.84
C PRO A 479 0.36 11.71 -24.20
N ALA A 480 0.53 10.70 -23.34
CA ALA A 480 1.85 10.27 -22.87
C ALA A 480 2.76 9.97 -24.08
N ASP A 481 4.07 9.80 -23.86
CA ASP A 481 4.85 8.94 -24.77
C ASP A 481 4.19 7.56 -24.71
N ASN A 482 3.22 7.40 -25.60
CA ASN A 482 2.25 6.33 -25.58
C ASN A 482 2.99 5.00 -25.74
N SER A 483 4.17 4.98 -26.34
CA SER A 483 4.93 3.77 -26.62
C SER A 483 5.42 3.06 -25.36
N VAL A 484 6.13 3.74 -24.46
CA VAL A 484 6.68 3.17 -23.23
C VAL A 484 5.58 2.94 -22.19
N HIS A 485 4.66 3.90 -22.05
CA HIS A 485 3.53 3.74 -21.16
C HIS A 485 2.62 2.59 -21.62
N MET A 486 2.30 2.47 -22.92
CA MET A 486 1.50 1.34 -23.42
C MET A 486 2.25 0.01 -23.35
N LYS A 487 3.58 -0.05 -23.52
CA LYS A 487 4.36 -1.28 -23.28
C LYS A 487 4.17 -1.76 -21.84
N LYS A 488 4.31 -0.85 -20.86
CA LYS A 488 4.09 -1.15 -19.44
C LYS A 488 2.64 -1.53 -19.17
N THR A 489 1.68 -0.76 -19.69
CA THR A 489 0.24 -1.02 -19.53
C THR A 489 -0.18 -2.36 -20.13
N HIS A 490 0.28 -2.70 -21.34
CA HIS A 490 0.08 -4.01 -21.95
C HIS A 490 0.62 -5.14 -21.06
N GLY A 491 1.85 -5.00 -20.56
CA GLY A 491 2.49 -5.98 -19.68
C GLY A 491 1.74 -6.15 -18.36
N VAL A 492 1.30 -5.06 -17.72
CA VAL A 492 0.53 -5.10 -16.46
C VAL A 492 -0.83 -5.75 -16.67
N LEU A 493 -1.57 -5.35 -17.71
CA LEU A 493 -2.88 -5.96 -18.01
C LEU A 493 -2.74 -7.45 -18.32
N GLY A 494 -1.68 -7.84 -19.05
CA GLY A 494 -1.34 -9.24 -19.30
C GLY A 494 -1.07 -10.01 -18.00
N LEU A 495 -0.26 -9.46 -17.09
CA LEU A 495 0.08 -10.10 -15.82
C LEU A 495 -1.12 -10.21 -14.87
N LEU A 496 -1.99 -9.19 -14.81
CA LEU A 496 -3.21 -9.22 -14.00
C LEU A 496 -4.24 -10.20 -14.55
N GLY A 497 -4.52 -10.15 -15.86
CA GLY A 497 -5.50 -11.04 -16.48
C GLY A 497 -5.04 -12.49 -16.48
N TRP A 498 -3.91 -12.77 -17.15
CA TRP A 498 -3.40 -14.12 -17.40
C TRP A 498 -2.58 -14.69 -16.25
N GLY A 499 -1.87 -13.85 -15.50
CA GLY A 499 -1.01 -14.30 -14.40
C GLY A 499 -1.73 -14.46 -13.06
N LEU A 500 -2.82 -13.71 -12.83
CA LEU A 500 -3.52 -13.67 -11.55
C LEU A 500 -5.01 -14.07 -11.67
N VAL A 501 -5.84 -13.26 -12.33
CA VAL A 501 -7.30 -13.39 -12.22
C VAL A 501 -7.81 -14.70 -12.83
N LEU A 502 -7.44 -15.01 -14.09
CA LEU A 502 -7.91 -16.21 -14.79
C LEU A 502 -7.47 -17.54 -14.11
N PRO A 503 -6.20 -17.70 -13.65
CA PRO A 503 -5.79 -18.87 -12.87
C PRO A 503 -6.61 -19.08 -11.60
N TYR A 504 -6.88 -18.02 -10.82
CA TYR A 504 -7.68 -18.13 -9.59
C TYR A 504 -9.15 -18.48 -9.88
N GLY A 505 -9.70 -18.02 -11.00
CA GLY A 505 -11.02 -18.46 -11.48
C GLY A 505 -11.07 -19.96 -11.78
N ALA A 506 -10.00 -20.52 -12.33
CA ALA A 506 -9.88 -21.96 -12.59
C ALA A 506 -9.70 -22.79 -11.30
N ILE A 507 -8.93 -22.26 -10.34
CA ILE A 507 -8.78 -22.84 -8.99
C ILE A 507 -10.15 -22.91 -8.29
N ALA A 508 -10.94 -21.83 -8.32
CA ALA A 508 -12.29 -21.80 -7.75
C ALA A 508 -13.18 -22.90 -8.35
N ALA A 509 -13.21 -23.06 -9.68
CA ALA A 509 -14.00 -24.10 -10.34
C ALA A 509 -13.54 -25.54 -10.06
N ARG A 510 -12.28 -25.76 -9.66
CA ARG A 510 -11.78 -27.09 -9.32
C ARG A 510 -12.08 -27.45 -7.87
N TYR A 511 -11.76 -26.57 -6.94
CA TYR A 511 -11.72 -26.91 -5.51
C TYR A 511 -12.99 -26.52 -4.75
N LEU A 512 -13.77 -25.56 -5.25
CA LEU A 512 -15.00 -25.12 -4.57
C LEU A 512 -16.26 -25.84 -5.05
N LYS A 513 -16.18 -26.85 -5.93
CA LYS A 513 -17.35 -27.59 -6.48
C LYS A 513 -18.35 -28.12 -5.44
N HIS A 514 -17.91 -28.33 -4.20
CA HIS A 514 -18.77 -28.77 -3.09
C HIS A 514 -19.73 -27.68 -2.58
N GLN A 515 -19.49 -26.41 -2.93
CA GLN A 515 -20.30 -25.25 -2.59
C GLN A 515 -21.18 -24.86 -3.80
N ASP A 516 -22.07 -25.74 -4.27
CA ASP A 516 -23.03 -25.41 -5.34
C ASP A 516 -24.15 -24.54 -4.74
N PRO A 517 -24.55 -23.39 -5.35
CA PRO A 517 -24.12 -22.84 -6.64
C PRO A 517 -22.98 -21.80 -6.56
N LEU A 518 -22.45 -21.50 -5.37
CA LEU A 518 -21.46 -20.44 -5.15
C LEU A 518 -20.21 -20.59 -6.03
N TRP A 519 -19.66 -21.80 -6.18
CA TRP A 519 -18.47 -22.03 -7.02
C TRP A 519 -18.69 -21.62 -8.47
N TYR A 520 -19.92 -21.81 -8.97
CA TYR A 520 -20.29 -21.54 -10.35
C TYR A 520 -20.34 -20.03 -10.60
N TYR A 521 -20.97 -19.27 -9.70
CA TYR A 521 -20.98 -17.80 -9.77
C TYR A 521 -19.59 -17.20 -9.61
N LEU A 522 -18.80 -17.66 -8.64
CA LEU A 522 -17.43 -17.22 -8.45
C LEU A 522 -16.58 -17.48 -9.69
N HIS A 523 -16.67 -18.69 -10.27
CA HIS A 523 -15.96 -19.02 -11.50
C HIS A 523 -16.34 -18.08 -12.64
N ILE A 524 -17.63 -17.89 -12.91
CA ILE A 524 -18.09 -17.06 -14.03
C ILE A 524 -17.66 -15.60 -13.85
N VAL A 525 -17.87 -15.02 -12.67
CA VAL A 525 -17.52 -13.62 -12.41
C VAL A 525 -16.02 -13.40 -12.56
N ILE A 526 -15.20 -14.27 -11.95
CA ILE A 526 -13.74 -14.16 -12.02
C ILE A 526 -13.25 -14.35 -13.46
N GLN A 527 -13.77 -15.34 -14.20
CA GLN A 527 -13.39 -15.59 -15.59
C GLN A 527 -13.81 -14.45 -16.53
N PHE A 528 -15.01 -13.89 -16.33
CA PHE A 528 -15.48 -12.77 -17.15
C PHE A 528 -14.66 -11.50 -16.90
N VAL A 529 -14.39 -11.16 -15.64
CA VAL A 529 -13.51 -10.02 -15.29
C VAL A 529 -12.10 -10.23 -15.82
N GLY A 530 -11.54 -11.43 -15.63
CA GLY A 530 -10.21 -11.78 -16.15
C GLY A 530 -10.14 -11.69 -17.68
N PHE A 531 -11.20 -12.10 -18.39
CA PHE A 531 -11.28 -11.99 -19.84
C PHE A 531 -11.34 -10.54 -20.30
N LEU A 532 -12.11 -9.67 -19.65
CA LEU A 532 -12.15 -8.24 -19.99
C LEU A 532 -10.79 -7.57 -19.82
N ILE A 533 -10.07 -7.87 -18.74
CA ILE A 533 -8.70 -7.39 -18.52
C ILE A 533 -7.75 -7.92 -19.59
N ALA A 534 -7.83 -9.21 -19.91
CA ALA A 534 -7.02 -9.84 -20.96
C ALA A 534 -7.31 -9.26 -22.36
N LEU A 535 -8.58 -8.97 -22.66
CA LEU A 535 -8.99 -8.34 -23.91
C LEU A 535 -8.44 -6.92 -24.01
N ALA A 536 -8.50 -6.14 -22.92
CA ALA A 536 -7.88 -4.82 -22.85
C ALA A 536 -6.36 -4.92 -23.10
N ALA A 537 -5.68 -5.95 -22.56
CA ALA A 537 -4.27 -6.19 -22.84
C ALA A 537 -4.03 -6.40 -24.35
N VAL A 538 -4.86 -7.19 -25.03
CA VAL A 538 -4.73 -7.43 -26.48
C VAL A 538 -4.98 -6.15 -27.27
N VAL A 539 -6.02 -5.38 -26.93
CA VAL A 539 -6.32 -4.09 -27.60
C VAL A 539 -5.13 -3.14 -27.51
N VAL A 540 -4.55 -2.97 -26.31
CA VAL A 540 -3.34 -2.16 -26.12
C VAL A 540 -2.16 -2.75 -26.91
N GLY A 541 -2.03 -4.07 -26.99
CA GLY A 541 -0.97 -4.75 -27.75
C GLY A 541 -1.08 -4.57 -29.27
N VAL A 542 -2.29 -4.59 -29.83
CA VAL A 542 -2.55 -4.30 -31.26
C VAL A 542 -2.21 -2.85 -31.58
N GLU A 543 -2.62 -1.93 -30.71
CA GLU A 543 -2.31 -0.51 -30.88
C GLU A 543 -0.80 -0.24 -30.75
N LEU A 544 -0.11 -0.98 -29.88
CA LEU A 544 1.34 -0.92 -29.75
C LEU A 544 2.05 -1.39 -31.02
N TYR A 545 1.58 -2.48 -31.64
CA TYR A 545 2.10 -2.97 -32.91
C TYR A 545 1.91 -1.95 -34.03
N ARG A 546 0.73 -1.34 -34.13
CA ARG A 546 0.39 -0.34 -35.14
C ARG A 546 1.28 0.91 -35.05
N LYS A 547 1.65 1.31 -33.83
CA LYS A 547 2.44 2.53 -33.57
C LYS A 547 3.95 2.33 -33.66
N LEU A 548 4.47 1.16 -33.29
CA LEU A 548 5.92 0.96 -33.13
C LEU A 548 6.54 0.02 -34.15
N HIS A 549 5.74 -0.62 -35.02
CA HIS A 549 6.20 -1.68 -35.93
C HIS A 549 7.08 -2.73 -35.22
N ALA A 550 6.87 -2.94 -33.91
CA ALA A 550 7.63 -3.88 -33.10
C ALA A 550 7.24 -5.30 -33.53
N ASN A 551 7.94 -5.82 -34.53
CA ASN A 551 7.63 -7.11 -35.12
C ASN A 551 8.18 -8.23 -34.25
N VAL A 552 7.32 -8.80 -33.39
CA VAL A 552 7.67 -9.95 -32.56
C VAL A 552 6.69 -11.09 -32.81
N PRO A 553 6.91 -11.88 -33.88
CA PRO A 553 5.93 -12.84 -34.38
C PRO A 553 5.49 -13.89 -33.35
N ALA A 554 6.39 -14.33 -32.48
CA ALA A 554 6.12 -15.36 -31.48
C ALA A 554 5.14 -14.90 -30.39
N HIS A 555 5.40 -13.77 -29.71
CA HIS A 555 4.50 -13.20 -28.69
C HIS A 555 3.13 -12.84 -29.26
N ARG A 556 3.11 -12.31 -30.49
CA ARG A 556 1.86 -12.00 -31.20
C ARG A 556 1.09 -13.26 -31.55
N GLY A 557 1.76 -14.26 -32.13
CA GLY A 557 1.14 -15.52 -32.55
C GLY A 557 0.54 -16.28 -31.36
N ILE A 558 1.29 -16.40 -30.27
CA ILE A 558 0.82 -17.02 -29.02
C ILE A 558 -0.32 -16.19 -28.41
N GLY A 559 -0.22 -14.86 -28.40
CA GLY A 559 -1.29 -13.99 -27.90
C GLY A 559 -2.61 -14.14 -28.66
N ILE A 560 -2.56 -14.18 -30.00
CA ILE A 560 -3.75 -14.42 -30.85
C ILE A 560 -4.31 -15.83 -30.62
N PHE A 561 -3.44 -16.84 -30.56
CA PHE A 561 -3.84 -18.21 -30.27
C PHE A 561 -4.59 -18.31 -28.94
N VAL A 562 -4.06 -17.70 -27.87
CA VAL A 562 -4.68 -17.64 -26.55
C VAL A 562 -6.02 -16.88 -26.57
N LEU A 563 -6.13 -15.79 -27.34
CA LEU A 563 -7.39 -15.06 -27.53
C LEU A 563 -8.46 -15.94 -28.19
N VAL A 564 -8.11 -16.69 -29.24
CA VAL A 564 -9.03 -17.62 -29.91
C VAL A 564 -9.54 -18.68 -28.93
N LEU A 565 -8.64 -19.30 -28.15
CA LEU A 565 -9.04 -20.26 -27.12
C LEU A 565 -9.96 -19.63 -26.06
N SER A 566 -9.76 -18.36 -25.72
CA SER A 566 -10.60 -17.64 -24.75
C SER A 566 -12.01 -17.36 -25.29
N ILE A 567 -12.13 -16.97 -26.55
CA ILE A 567 -13.44 -16.79 -27.22
C ILE A 567 -14.18 -18.12 -27.27
N LEU A 568 -13.48 -19.21 -27.61
CA LEU A 568 -14.01 -20.56 -27.58
C LEU A 568 -14.52 -20.97 -26.18
N GLN A 569 -13.84 -20.56 -25.10
CA GLN A 569 -14.31 -20.77 -23.73
C GLN A 569 -15.59 -19.99 -23.39
N ILE A 570 -15.75 -18.78 -23.92
CA ILE A 570 -16.99 -17.98 -23.76
C ILE A 570 -18.13 -18.59 -24.56
N LEU A 571 -17.90 -19.03 -25.80
CA LEU A 571 -18.92 -19.72 -26.59
C LEU A 571 -19.35 -21.03 -25.92
N ALA A 572 -18.41 -21.74 -25.28
CA ALA A 572 -18.71 -22.93 -24.50
C ALA A 572 -19.76 -22.65 -23.40
N PHE A 573 -19.76 -21.46 -22.80
CA PHE A 573 -20.75 -21.09 -21.78
C PHE A 573 -22.18 -21.06 -22.34
N PHE A 574 -22.39 -20.52 -23.54
CA PHE A 574 -23.72 -20.47 -24.18
C PHE A 574 -24.23 -21.84 -24.63
N VAL A 575 -23.32 -22.73 -25.01
CA VAL A 575 -23.64 -24.10 -25.46
C VAL A 575 -23.56 -25.10 -24.30
N ARG A 576 -23.62 -24.63 -23.05
CA ARG A 576 -23.49 -25.46 -21.85
C ARG A 576 -24.71 -26.40 -21.71
N PRO A 577 -24.56 -27.74 -21.86
CA PRO A 577 -25.69 -28.67 -21.78
C PRO A 577 -26.19 -28.84 -20.34
N ASN A 578 -27.45 -29.25 -20.18
CA ASN A 578 -28.04 -29.62 -18.89
C ASN A 578 -27.26 -30.74 -18.19
N LYS A 579 -27.33 -30.78 -16.84
CA LYS A 579 -26.56 -31.72 -16.00
C LYS A 579 -26.81 -33.20 -16.40
N ASP A 580 -28.01 -33.52 -16.88
CA ASP A 580 -28.44 -34.89 -17.23
C ASP A 580 -28.14 -35.30 -18.69
N SER A 581 -27.58 -34.40 -19.50
CA SER A 581 -27.28 -34.69 -20.91
C SER A 581 -26.02 -35.53 -21.08
N LYS A 582 -26.07 -36.57 -21.92
CA LYS A 582 -24.88 -37.37 -22.31
C LYS A 582 -23.79 -36.50 -22.97
N ILE A 583 -24.17 -35.41 -23.65
CA ILE A 583 -23.27 -34.45 -24.31
C ILE A 583 -22.45 -33.65 -23.29
N ARG A 584 -22.94 -33.51 -22.04
CA ARG A 584 -22.27 -32.81 -20.94
C ARG A 584 -20.84 -33.33 -20.69
N LYS A 585 -20.61 -34.64 -20.89
CA LYS A 585 -19.28 -35.26 -20.75
C LYS A 585 -18.27 -34.68 -21.73
N TYR A 586 -18.62 -34.61 -23.01
CA TYR A 586 -17.77 -34.06 -24.07
C TYR A 586 -17.55 -32.56 -23.89
N TRP A 587 -18.61 -31.83 -23.52
CA TRP A 587 -18.49 -30.40 -23.17
C TRP A 587 -17.51 -30.16 -22.02
N ASN A 588 -17.59 -30.96 -20.94
CA ASN A 588 -16.67 -30.84 -19.81
C ASN A 588 -15.22 -31.12 -20.22
N TRP A 589 -15.00 -32.17 -21.02
CA TRP A 589 -13.67 -32.50 -21.54
C TRP A 589 -13.09 -31.33 -22.36
N TYR A 590 -13.86 -30.84 -23.32
CA TYR A 590 -13.49 -29.70 -24.16
C TYR A 590 -13.18 -28.46 -23.32
N HIS A 591 -14.13 -28.04 -22.48
CA HIS A 591 -14.02 -26.84 -21.66
C HIS A 591 -12.79 -26.90 -20.74
N HIS A 592 -12.53 -28.05 -20.11
CA HIS A 592 -11.37 -28.23 -19.24
C HIS A 592 -10.03 -28.19 -19.97
N TRP A 593 -9.89 -28.90 -21.10
CA TRP A 593 -8.61 -28.96 -21.81
C TRP A 593 -8.29 -27.67 -22.53
N VAL A 594 -9.26 -27.09 -23.23
CA VAL A 594 -9.07 -25.81 -23.92
C VAL A 594 -8.74 -24.69 -22.92
N GLY A 595 -9.40 -24.66 -21.75
CA GLY A 595 -9.11 -23.67 -20.70
C GLY A 595 -7.70 -23.83 -20.10
N ARG A 596 -7.23 -25.07 -19.89
CA ARG A 596 -5.87 -25.32 -19.39
C ARG A 596 -4.79 -24.97 -20.41
N ILE A 597 -5.01 -25.29 -21.68
CA ILE A 597 -4.12 -24.92 -22.78
C ILE A 597 -4.02 -23.40 -22.86
N ALA A 598 -5.15 -22.67 -22.75
CA ALA A 598 -5.17 -21.22 -22.74
C ALA A 598 -4.34 -20.64 -21.57
N LEU A 599 -4.50 -21.16 -20.34
CA LEU A 599 -3.72 -20.72 -19.19
C LEU A 599 -2.22 -21.00 -19.34
N PHE A 600 -1.85 -22.17 -19.87
CA PHE A 600 -0.45 -22.53 -20.10
C PHE A 600 0.22 -21.58 -21.12
N PHE A 601 -0.40 -21.39 -22.28
CA PHE A 601 0.15 -20.50 -23.30
C PHE A 601 0.07 -19.03 -22.87
N GLY A 602 -0.92 -18.62 -22.07
CA GLY A 602 -0.98 -17.30 -21.45
C GLY A 602 0.22 -17.05 -20.53
N ALA A 603 0.58 -18.04 -19.69
CA ALA A 603 1.74 -17.97 -18.82
C ALA A 603 3.06 -17.90 -19.60
N VAL A 604 3.20 -18.68 -20.69
CA VAL A 604 4.36 -18.61 -21.60
C VAL A 604 4.44 -17.24 -22.26
N ASN A 605 3.30 -16.69 -22.69
CA ASN A 605 3.25 -15.39 -23.36
C ASN A 605 3.66 -14.23 -22.44
N ILE A 606 3.39 -14.33 -21.13
CA ILE A 606 3.88 -13.35 -20.14
C ILE A 606 5.41 -13.40 -20.05
N VAL A 607 6.01 -14.60 -19.99
CA VAL A 607 7.48 -14.75 -19.92
C VAL A 607 8.13 -14.15 -21.15
N LEU A 608 7.61 -14.47 -22.34
CA LEU A 608 8.08 -13.90 -23.60
C LEU A 608 7.92 -12.37 -23.60
N GLY A 609 6.76 -11.85 -23.20
CA GLY A 609 6.51 -10.42 -23.11
C GLY A 609 7.49 -9.67 -22.19
N ILE A 610 7.87 -10.27 -21.05
CA ILE A 610 8.87 -9.71 -20.12
C ILE A 610 10.26 -9.69 -20.76
N GLN A 611 10.66 -10.78 -21.44
CA GLN A 611 11.95 -10.86 -22.13
C GLN A 611 12.05 -9.86 -23.29
N ILE A 612 11.01 -9.78 -24.11
CA ILE A 612 10.94 -8.90 -25.29
C ILE A 612 10.81 -7.43 -24.89
N GLY A 613 10.09 -7.14 -23.81
CA GLY A 613 9.90 -5.78 -23.30
C GLY A 613 11.17 -5.14 -22.73
N GLY A 614 12.29 -5.87 -22.69
CA GLY A 614 13.52 -5.42 -22.02
C GLY A 614 13.31 -5.16 -20.53
N ALA A 615 12.32 -5.82 -19.94
CA ALA A 615 11.92 -5.56 -18.57
C ALA A 615 13.00 -6.10 -17.63
N GLY A 616 13.51 -5.24 -16.74
CA GLY A 616 14.58 -5.57 -15.79
C GLY A 616 14.24 -6.79 -14.91
N ASN A 617 15.24 -7.27 -14.15
CA ASN A 617 15.12 -8.47 -13.31
C ASN A 617 13.91 -8.45 -12.36
N ASP A 618 13.42 -7.27 -12.00
CA ASP A 618 12.24 -7.08 -11.15
C ASP A 618 10.96 -7.67 -11.71
N TRP A 619 10.73 -7.56 -13.02
CA TRP A 619 9.54 -8.15 -13.66
C TRP A 619 9.60 -9.68 -13.66
N LYS A 620 10.79 -10.25 -13.85
CA LYS A 620 11.02 -11.70 -13.77
C LYS A 620 10.78 -12.21 -12.34
N ILE A 621 11.31 -11.50 -11.33
CA ILE A 621 11.12 -11.85 -9.92
C ILE A 621 9.64 -11.71 -9.52
N GLY A 622 8.98 -10.61 -9.90
CA GLY A 622 7.58 -10.37 -9.58
C GLY A 622 6.64 -11.42 -10.18
N TYR A 623 6.83 -11.74 -11.47
CA TYR A 623 6.06 -12.80 -12.10
C TYR A 623 6.41 -14.19 -11.55
N GLY A 624 7.69 -14.47 -11.27
CA GLY A 624 8.12 -15.72 -10.65
C GLY A 624 7.47 -15.97 -9.29
N PHE A 625 7.37 -14.92 -8.46
CA PHE A 625 6.65 -14.98 -7.18
C PHE A 625 5.15 -15.25 -7.40
N LEU A 626 4.50 -14.51 -8.31
CA LEU A 626 3.09 -14.70 -8.64
C LEU A 626 2.81 -16.16 -9.08
N LEU A 627 3.60 -16.67 -10.02
CA LEU A 627 3.48 -18.04 -10.51
C LEU A 627 3.69 -19.07 -9.38
N ALA A 628 4.70 -18.86 -8.53
CA ALA A 628 4.94 -19.72 -7.37
C ALA A 628 3.73 -19.73 -6.41
N THR A 629 3.10 -18.59 -6.16
CA THR A 629 1.91 -18.53 -5.29
C THR A 629 0.73 -19.32 -5.87
N VAL A 630 0.48 -19.22 -7.18
CA VAL A 630 -0.58 -19.96 -7.88
C VAL A 630 -0.30 -21.46 -7.82
N LEU A 631 0.94 -21.88 -8.07
CA LEU A 631 1.35 -23.29 -8.02
C LEU A 631 1.24 -23.86 -6.60
N ILE A 632 1.78 -23.16 -5.59
CA ILE A 632 1.70 -23.58 -4.18
C ILE A 632 0.24 -23.68 -3.72
N THR A 633 -0.59 -22.69 -4.05
CA THR A 633 -2.02 -22.71 -3.73
C THR A 633 -2.71 -23.93 -4.35
N THR A 634 -2.40 -24.24 -5.61
CA THR A 634 -2.93 -25.42 -6.30
C THR A 634 -2.48 -26.72 -5.64
N ILE A 635 -1.20 -26.85 -5.31
CA ILE A 635 -0.63 -28.04 -4.64
C ILE A 635 -1.30 -28.25 -3.28
N VAL A 636 -1.40 -27.20 -2.46
CA VAL A 636 -2.04 -27.26 -1.14
C VAL A 636 -3.51 -27.70 -1.26
N LEU A 637 -4.26 -27.09 -2.16
CA LEU A 637 -5.67 -27.46 -2.37
C LEU A 637 -5.83 -28.87 -2.93
N GLU A 638 -4.91 -29.36 -3.75
CA GLU A 638 -4.92 -30.74 -4.24
C GLU A 638 -4.65 -31.74 -3.10
N VAL A 639 -3.65 -31.48 -2.25
CA VAL A 639 -3.37 -32.30 -1.06
C VAL A 639 -4.57 -32.34 -0.13
N LEU A 640 -5.17 -31.19 0.18
CA LEU A 640 -6.38 -31.11 1.02
C LEU A 640 -7.57 -31.86 0.41
N SER A 641 -7.76 -31.74 -0.91
CA SER A 641 -8.80 -32.46 -1.65
C SER A 641 -8.56 -33.98 -1.61
N ALA A 642 -7.32 -34.43 -1.77
CA ALA A 642 -6.95 -35.84 -1.68
C ALA A 642 -7.17 -36.41 -0.27
N MET A 643 -6.79 -35.67 0.77
CA MET A 643 -7.03 -36.06 2.17
C MET A 643 -8.54 -36.19 2.47
N ARG A 644 -9.37 -35.25 1.99
CA ARG A 644 -10.84 -35.37 2.12
C ARG A 644 -11.41 -36.58 1.38
N ARG A 645 -10.86 -36.96 0.23
CA ARG A 645 -11.28 -38.17 -0.49
C ARG A 645 -10.92 -39.44 0.27
N SER A 646 -9.75 -39.47 0.91
CA SER A 646 -9.30 -40.60 1.73
C SER A 646 -10.12 -40.78 3.01
N GLN A 647 -10.76 -39.72 3.52
CA GLN A 647 -11.62 -39.79 4.72
C GLN A 647 -13.06 -40.22 4.43
N LYS A 648 -13.47 -40.35 3.16
CA LYS A 648 -14.79 -40.93 2.84
C LYS A 648 -14.73 -42.44 3.06
N VAL A 649 -15.21 -42.89 4.22
CA VAL A 649 -15.59 -44.29 4.45
C VAL A 649 -16.62 -44.67 3.37
N PRO A 650 -16.42 -45.76 2.60
CA PRO A 650 -17.45 -46.21 1.66
C PRO A 650 -18.74 -46.47 2.45
N PRO A 651 -19.93 -46.14 1.90
CA PRO A 651 -21.18 -46.49 2.55
C PRO A 651 -21.17 -48.00 2.85
N PRO A 652 -21.65 -48.43 4.04
CA PRO A 652 -21.73 -49.85 4.33
C PRO A 652 -22.48 -50.51 3.17
N ALA A 653 -21.87 -51.54 2.57
CA ALA A 653 -22.51 -52.32 1.54
C ALA A 653 -23.88 -52.73 2.10
N PHE A 654 -24.95 -52.31 1.42
CA PHE A 654 -26.31 -52.68 1.78
C PHE A 654 -26.38 -54.21 1.70
N GLN A 655 -26.20 -54.89 2.84
CA GLN A 655 -26.31 -56.34 2.93
C GLN A 655 -27.77 -56.70 2.76
N MET A 656 -28.14 -57.01 1.52
CA MET A 656 -29.46 -57.54 1.16
C MET A 656 -29.74 -58.93 1.77
N ASN A 657 -28.82 -59.47 2.58
CA ASN A 657 -28.93 -60.78 3.22
C ASN A 657 -29.59 -60.75 4.63
N GLN A 658 -29.84 -59.58 5.22
CA GLN A 658 -30.47 -59.49 6.56
C GLN A 658 -32.00 -59.47 6.50
N LEU A 659 -32.61 -58.98 5.41
CA LEU A 659 -34.08 -59.03 5.22
C LEU A 659 -34.57 -60.37 4.67
N GLN A 660 -33.73 -61.11 3.93
CA GLN A 660 -34.10 -62.43 3.42
C GLN A 660 -34.03 -63.51 4.51
N ASN A 661 -33.11 -63.40 5.48
CA ASN A 661 -33.03 -64.35 6.59
C ASN A 661 -34.11 -64.14 7.67
N ASN A 662 -34.63 -62.92 7.85
CA ASN A 662 -35.71 -62.67 8.81
C ASN A 662 -37.10 -63.02 8.25
N ILE A 663 -37.30 -63.03 6.93
CA ILE A 663 -38.58 -63.44 6.31
C ILE A 663 -38.65 -64.97 6.15
N PHE A 664 -37.52 -65.66 5.94
CA PHE A 664 -37.49 -67.13 5.82
C PHE A 664 -37.14 -67.87 7.13
N GLY A 665 -36.70 -67.16 8.18
CA GLY A 665 -36.38 -67.74 9.49
C GLY A 665 -37.60 -68.16 10.33
N ASP A 666 -38.74 -67.49 10.14
CA ASP A 666 -39.99 -67.80 10.86
C ASP A 666 -40.83 -68.92 10.23
N ALA A 667 -40.46 -69.39 9.03
CA ALA A 667 -41.17 -70.48 8.35
C ALA A 667 -40.74 -71.90 8.81
N LYS A 668 -39.79 -72.03 9.75
CA LYS A 668 -39.26 -73.32 10.23
C LYS A 668 -39.70 -73.72 11.64
N ARG A 669 -40.70 -73.05 12.22
CA ARG A 669 -41.22 -73.36 13.58
C ARG A 669 -42.56 -74.09 13.67
N PHE A 670 -43.05 -74.66 12.57
CA PHE A 670 -44.18 -75.59 12.62
C PHE A 670 -43.73 -76.99 12.22
N SER A 671 -43.30 -77.79 13.21
CA SER A 671 -43.37 -79.25 13.12
C SER A 671 -44.84 -79.68 13.29
N PRO A 672 -45.36 -80.61 12.47
CA PRO A 672 -46.69 -81.14 12.66
C PRO A 672 -46.72 -82.11 13.85
N ALA A 673 -47.82 -82.06 14.61
CA ALA A 673 -48.16 -83.02 15.65
C ALA A 673 -48.32 -84.43 15.07
N PRO A 674 -48.07 -85.49 15.85
CA PRO A 674 -48.32 -86.86 15.41
C PRO A 674 -49.84 -87.14 15.37
N ASN A 675 -50.28 -87.76 14.28
CA ASN A 675 -51.61 -88.36 14.16
C ASN A 675 -51.70 -89.57 15.07
N ASP A 676 -52.48 -89.47 16.14
CA ASP A 676 -53.12 -90.61 16.76
C ASP A 676 -54.50 -90.83 16.12
N THR A 677 -54.66 -92.04 15.62
CA THR A 677 -55.88 -92.74 15.19
C THR A 677 -57.09 -92.55 16.11
N LEU A 678 -58.28 -92.26 15.54
CA LEU A 678 -59.48 -93.12 15.55
C LEU A 678 -60.74 -92.37 15.06
N LEU A 679 -61.45 -93.07 14.15
CA LEU A 679 -62.84 -92.92 13.65
C LEU A 679 -63.14 -91.83 12.62
#